data_AF-A0A7S3TT13-F1
#
_entry.id   AF-A0A7S3TT13-F1
#
_cell.length_a   1.000
_cell.length_b   1.000
_cell.length_c   1.000
_cell.angle_alpha   90.00
_cell.angle_beta   90.00
_cell.angle_gamma   90.00
#
_symmetry.space_group_name_H-M   'P 1'
#
loop_
_entity.id
_entity.type
_entity.pdbx_description
1 polymer ?
#
loop_
_entity_poly.entity_id
_entity_poly.type
_entity_poly.pdbx_seq_one_letter_code
_entity_poly.pdbx_strand_id
1 'polypeptide(L)'
;NERNCSRADNTASTGAVLRRPARPFPHRSSSGPTQAAMGDIHFIVDRLNEPPFSMPLSLVAFDEKSPFELLEIVNAVIREISAEHAANLRDETPEATATRMMDFLFKVLNYQQSLEPEHFKTGLLHGDPGILYPALGWMLERRSELTTRAYLARFLLNVEIPEHMFGDDEILELYQQHKDLQEQFKEAHKASEQSRSQLISPAEIKKAIVQMEEDKEQLERKVEALHTKLHGSDGFEPMLREVGALRVEQDEQLKLAERMKEQRSHAYQAEQRLEQLSRALAGKKAEAGVSDLGRLLQKLEAEVAAMSRRAHEELPRAIAQRQQRHDELQQVLSLPAGSESDTREMLQHRQGLQRAIRELEERKRATASDPDDRLAMFRQQASLVAKKREQVRQRLEAVRRDKANVDAELASKAAEVSQLPDQPVLRGEEFRKYAAELRGKTAQYKRMKAELGGLRAEWGTLSRTVSLLAGQDSSVTSQLSAVEAKRGVAGFAQTEEQLRQAEQLKAEVDSAKGKTLEEISQVVEEINRQIKDNKTRLAPQIKSLRTLRAQHGEIEAEYLEKKGVYDNIKAGFDSELTKLQADLDSAEKEAQQEESSCHYYDTLSAMERVKLQRIADEKEGRALRRAMPDGAVVTTYRELYERRIKEQEAQQRELRERQKALKENHVPNKEQMQLFRDLNKLLRCKVDLQKAARAEAADMAAAEQQESNVLSLGND
;
A
#
# COMPACT_ATOMS: atom_id res chain seq x y z
N ASN A 1 -26.61 26.10 -25.81
CA ASN A 1 -25.49 25.33 -26.38
C ASN A 1 -25.30 24.05 -25.60
N GLU A 2 -26.23 23.14 -25.81
CA GLU A 2 -25.97 21.71 -25.72
C GLU A 2 -24.92 21.36 -26.78
N ARG A 3 -23.83 20.68 -26.38
CA ARG A 3 -23.16 19.65 -27.17
C ARG A 3 -21.91 19.14 -26.46
N ASN A 4 -21.85 17.82 -26.42
CA ASN A 4 -20.66 16.99 -26.49
C ASN A 4 -19.77 16.91 -25.24
N CYS A 5 -20.07 15.91 -24.41
CA CYS A 5 -19.03 14.97 -23.96
C CYS A 5 -19.67 13.64 -23.53
N SER A 6 -20.17 12.88 -24.51
CA SER A 6 -20.46 11.45 -24.39
C SER A 6 -19.43 10.69 -25.21
N ARG A 7 -18.25 10.41 -24.63
CA ARG A 7 -17.29 9.48 -25.23
C ARG A 7 -16.28 8.94 -24.20
N ALA A 8 -16.61 7.79 -23.64
CA ALA A 8 -15.74 6.76 -23.01
C ALA A 8 -16.68 5.84 -22.22
N ASP A 9 -16.65 4.51 -22.25
CA ASP A 9 -15.86 3.54 -22.97
C ASP A 9 -16.68 2.26 -23.02
N ASN A 10 -16.94 1.76 -24.22
CA ASN A 10 -17.33 0.37 -24.43
C ASN A 10 -16.07 -0.48 -24.22
N THR A 11 -15.86 -0.95 -22.99
CA THR A 11 -14.97 -2.09 -22.75
C THR A 11 -15.80 -3.26 -22.25
N ALA A 12 -15.90 -4.24 -23.13
CA ALA A 12 -16.52 -5.52 -22.89
C ALA A 12 -15.90 -6.19 -21.65
N SER A 13 -16.69 -6.31 -20.58
CA SER A 13 -16.46 -7.27 -19.52
C SER A 13 -16.57 -8.69 -20.10
N THR A 14 -15.46 -9.20 -20.60
CA THR A 14 -15.24 -10.62 -20.87
C THR A 14 -15.18 -11.33 -19.53
N GLY A 15 -16.34 -11.82 -19.08
CA GLY A 15 -16.45 -12.77 -17.98
C GLY A 15 -15.77 -14.08 -18.36
N ALA A 16 -14.46 -14.16 -18.15
CA ALA A 16 -13.72 -15.40 -18.15
C ALA A 16 -14.15 -16.22 -16.92
N VAL A 17 -15.24 -16.97 -17.08
CA VAL A 17 -15.58 -18.07 -16.18
C VAL A 17 -14.43 -19.06 -16.27
N LEU A 18 -13.59 -19.07 -15.23
CA LEU A 18 -12.66 -20.15 -14.95
C LEU A 18 -13.47 -21.45 -14.93
N ARG A 19 -13.40 -22.17 -16.06
CA ARG A 19 -13.78 -23.58 -16.16
C ARG A 19 -13.10 -24.31 -15.02
N ARG A 20 -13.89 -24.68 -14.02
CA ARG A 20 -13.53 -25.79 -13.14
C ARG A 20 -13.16 -26.96 -14.05
N PRO A 21 -12.01 -27.62 -13.85
CA PRO A 21 -11.75 -28.88 -14.52
C PRO A 21 -12.92 -29.82 -14.18
N ALA A 22 -13.51 -30.39 -15.22
CA ALA A 22 -14.52 -31.42 -15.10
C ALA A 22 -14.04 -32.43 -14.06
N ARG A 23 -14.84 -32.64 -13.01
CA ARG A 23 -14.64 -33.79 -12.14
C ARG A 23 -14.59 -35.01 -13.07
N PRO A 24 -13.57 -35.88 -12.96
CA PRO A 24 -13.59 -37.13 -13.69
C PRO A 24 -14.89 -37.85 -13.33
N PHE A 25 -15.57 -38.34 -14.37
CA PHE A 25 -16.71 -39.25 -14.25
C PHE A 25 -16.44 -40.22 -13.09
N PRO A 26 -17.38 -40.40 -12.15
CA PRO A 26 -17.30 -41.60 -11.32
C PRO A 26 -17.32 -42.76 -12.31
N HIS A 27 -16.24 -43.53 -12.34
CA HIS A 27 -16.21 -44.80 -13.05
C HIS A 27 -17.53 -45.50 -12.74
N ARG A 28 -18.30 -45.75 -13.80
CA ARG A 28 -19.52 -46.54 -13.77
C ARG A 28 -19.06 -47.94 -13.33
N SER A 29 -19.00 -48.15 -12.02
CA SER A 29 -18.97 -49.48 -11.44
C SER A 29 -20.18 -50.19 -12.03
N SER A 30 -19.92 -51.30 -12.69
CA SER A 30 -20.89 -52.20 -13.31
C SER A 30 -22.04 -52.51 -12.35
N SER A 31 -23.09 -51.70 -12.38
CA SER A 31 -24.42 -52.06 -11.89
C SER A 31 -25.24 -52.51 -13.09
N GLY A 32 -25.91 -53.64 -12.94
CA GLY A 32 -26.62 -54.32 -14.01
C GLY A 32 -27.70 -53.46 -14.67
N PRO A 33 -28.16 -53.86 -15.87
CA PRO A 33 -29.12 -53.11 -16.69
C PRO A 33 -30.45 -52.78 -16.00
N THR A 34 -30.78 -53.43 -14.88
CA THR A 34 -32.03 -53.28 -14.12
C THR A 34 -32.10 -52.06 -13.19
N GLN A 35 -30.97 -51.49 -12.73
CA GLN A 35 -31.01 -50.31 -11.82
C GLN A 35 -31.24 -48.98 -12.54
N ALA A 36 -30.87 -48.87 -13.81
CA ALA A 36 -31.12 -47.66 -14.62
C ALA A 36 -32.62 -47.52 -14.97
N ALA A 37 -33.27 -48.64 -15.32
CA ALA A 37 -34.69 -48.67 -15.68
C ALA A 37 -35.62 -48.25 -14.51
N MET A 38 -35.27 -48.59 -13.26
CA MET A 38 -36.09 -48.18 -12.10
C MET A 38 -36.03 -46.67 -11.82
N GLY A 39 -34.90 -46.00 -12.10
CA GLY A 39 -34.77 -44.55 -11.92
C GLY A 39 -35.66 -43.77 -12.89
N ASP A 40 -35.81 -44.27 -14.12
CA ASP A 40 -36.65 -43.66 -15.15
C ASP A 40 -38.15 -43.83 -14.83
N ILE A 41 -38.56 -44.96 -14.24
CA ILE A 41 -39.95 -45.21 -13.81
C ILE A 41 -40.35 -44.28 -12.65
N HIS A 42 -39.47 -44.07 -11.67
CA HIS A 42 -39.70 -43.11 -10.58
C HIS A 42 -39.97 -41.70 -11.13
N PHE A 43 -39.13 -41.25 -12.06
CA PHE A 43 -39.28 -39.94 -12.69
C PHE A 43 -40.59 -39.80 -13.48
N ILE A 44 -40.98 -40.84 -14.23
CA ILE A 44 -42.24 -40.85 -14.99
C ILE A 44 -43.46 -40.76 -14.06
N VAL A 45 -43.49 -41.55 -12.98
CA VAL A 45 -44.60 -41.55 -12.02
C VAL A 45 -44.72 -40.21 -11.30
N ASP A 46 -43.61 -39.64 -10.84
CA ASP A 46 -43.62 -38.33 -10.16
C ASP A 46 -44.16 -37.22 -11.07
N ARG A 47 -43.76 -37.22 -12.36
CA ARG A 47 -44.22 -36.24 -13.35
C ARG A 47 -45.67 -36.43 -13.81
N LEU A 48 -46.17 -37.66 -13.83
CA LEU A 48 -47.58 -37.96 -14.13
C LEU A 48 -48.52 -37.60 -12.97
N ASN A 49 -48.01 -37.61 -11.73
CA ASN A 49 -48.73 -37.20 -10.53
C ASN A 49 -48.79 -35.66 -10.38
N GLU A 50 -47.87 -34.91 -10.99
CA GLU A 50 -47.86 -33.45 -11.03
C GLU A 50 -48.97 -32.87 -11.95
N PRO A 51 -49.45 -31.64 -11.71
CA PRO A 51 -50.36 -30.95 -12.62
C PRO A 51 -49.65 -30.69 -13.96
N PRO A 52 -50.27 -31.02 -15.12
CA PRO A 52 -51.72 -31.08 -15.39
C PRO A 52 -52.34 -32.48 -15.53
N PHE A 53 -51.56 -33.56 -15.41
CA PHE A 53 -52.05 -34.92 -15.59
C PHE A 53 -52.78 -35.45 -14.36
N SER A 54 -52.31 -35.08 -13.15
CA SER A 54 -52.92 -35.39 -11.84
C SER A 54 -53.44 -36.83 -11.70
N MET A 55 -52.73 -37.80 -12.30
CA MET A 55 -53.09 -39.21 -12.18
C MET A 55 -52.52 -39.69 -10.83
N PRO A 56 -53.29 -40.23 -9.88
CA PRO A 56 -52.74 -40.70 -8.61
C PRO A 56 -52.08 -42.09 -8.78
N LEU A 57 -50.94 -42.15 -9.48
CA LEU A 57 -50.24 -43.40 -9.78
C LEU A 57 -49.18 -43.70 -8.71
N SER A 58 -49.15 -44.94 -8.23
CA SER A 58 -48.03 -45.48 -7.45
C SER A 58 -47.09 -46.27 -8.37
N LEU A 59 -45.83 -46.46 -7.98
CA LEU A 59 -44.86 -47.25 -8.76
C LEU A 59 -45.37 -48.65 -9.09
N VAL A 60 -46.07 -49.30 -8.16
CA VAL A 60 -46.65 -50.63 -8.35
C VAL A 60 -47.84 -50.56 -9.31
N ALA A 61 -48.71 -49.55 -9.15
CA ALA A 61 -49.89 -49.38 -9.99
C ALA A 61 -49.57 -48.94 -11.43
N PHE A 62 -48.36 -48.41 -11.70
CA PHE A 62 -47.88 -48.05 -13.03
C PHE A 62 -47.18 -49.23 -13.74
N ASP A 63 -46.48 -50.08 -13.00
CA ASP A 63 -45.83 -51.30 -13.52
C ASP A 63 -46.85 -52.41 -13.85
N GLU A 64 -47.96 -52.47 -13.12
CA GLU A 64 -49.08 -53.42 -13.36
C GLU A 64 -50.00 -53.03 -14.53
N LYS A 65 -49.72 -51.94 -15.25
CA LYS A 65 -50.57 -51.45 -16.34
C LYS A 65 -50.51 -52.35 -17.57
N SER A 66 -51.69 -52.61 -18.14
CA SER A 66 -51.77 -53.34 -19.41
C SER A 66 -51.14 -52.53 -20.56
N PRO A 67 -50.62 -53.18 -21.61
CA PRO A 67 -50.03 -52.49 -22.77
C PRO A 67 -50.98 -51.46 -23.42
N PHE A 68 -52.29 -51.72 -23.37
CA PHE A 68 -53.33 -50.79 -23.84
C PHE A 68 -53.46 -49.56 -22.91
N GLU A 69 -53.49 -49.76 -21.59
CA GLU A 69 -53.50 -48.65 -20.62
C GLU A 69 -52.22 -47.79 -20.70
N LEU A 70 -51.07 -48.40 -20.99
CA LEU A 70 -49.82 -47.66 -21.19
C LEU A 70 -49.87 -46.79 -22.46
N LEU A 71 -50.47 -47.29 -23.54
CA LEU A 71 -50.73 -46.49 -24.75
C LEU A 71 -51.75 -45.37 -24.50
N GLU A 72 -52.76 -45.58 -23.66
CA GLU A 72 -53.68 -44.53 -23.23
C GLU A 72 -52.95 -43.41 -22.45
N ILE A 73 -52.00 -43.77 -21.58
CA ILE A 73 -51.15 -42.81 -20.85
C ILE A 73 -50.25 -42.03 -21.81
N VAL A 74 -49.61 -42.71 -22.77
CA VAL A 74 -48.80 -42.06 -23.82
C VAL A 74 -49.66 -41.11 -24.66
N ASN A 75 -50.89 -41.51 -25.03
CA ASN A 75 -51.82 -40.65 -25.76
C ASN A 75 -52.33 -39.48 -24.92
N ALA A 76 -52.50 -39.64 -23.60
CA ALA A 76 -52.82 -38.54 -22.71
C ALA A 76 -51.67 -37.51 -22.64
N VAL A 77 -50.42 -37.97 -22.62
CA VAL A 77 -49.23 -37.10 -22.69
C VAL A 77 -49.14 -36.40 -24.06
N ILE A 78 -49.39 -37.11 -25.16
CA ILE A 78 -49.42 -36.54 -26.52
C ILE A 78 -50.55 -35.51 -26.67
N ARG A 79 -51.72 -35.77 -26.10
CA ARG A 79 -52.88 -34.85 -26.11
C ARG A 79 -52.57 -33.53 -25.42
N GLU A 80 -51.80 -33.56 -24.34
CA GLU A 80 -51.37 -32.35 -23.63
C GLU A 80 -50.30 -31.57 -24.42
N ILE A 81 -49.50 -32.26 -25.25
CA ILE A 81 -48.50 -31.63 -26.11
C ILE A 81 -49.14 -31.03 -27.38
N SER A 82 -50.15 -31.69 -27.96
CA SER A 82 -50.90 -31.21 -29.12
C SER A 82 -52.38 -31.61 -29.05
N ALA A 83 -53.26 -30.61 -29.02
CA ALA A 83 -54.71 -30.82 -29.00
C ALA A 83 -55.26 -31.48 -30.28
N GLU A 84 -54.53 -31.43 -31.39
CA GLU A 84 -54.93 -32.05 -32.69
C GLU A 84 -54.85 -33.58 -32.65
N HIS A 85 -54.15 -34.16 -31.68
CA HIS A 85 -54.02 -35.61 -31.50
C HIS A 85 -54.92 -36.18 -30.40
N ALA A 86 -56.00 -35.47 -30.04
CA ALA A 86 -57.03 -35.92 -29.10
C ALA A 86 -57.96 -36.99 -29.72
N ALA A 87 -57.40 -38.08 -30.23
CA ALA A 87 -58.15 -39.23 -30.73
C ALA A 87 -58.38 -40.26 -29.62
N ASN A 88 -59.57 -40.86 -29.59
CA ASN A 88 -59.89 -41.97 -28.71
C ASN A 88 -59.33 -43.27 -29.32
N LEU A 89 -58.47 -43.99 -28.59
CA LEU A 89 -57.84 -45.24 -29.06
C LEU A 89 -58.84 -46.36 -29.37
N ARG A 90 -60.10 -46.22 -28.98
CA ARG A 90 -61.17 -47.19 -29.22
C ARG A 90 -61.81 -47.07 -30.60
N ASP A 91 -61.65 -45.93 -31.26
CA ASP A 91 -62.27 -45.61 -32.56
C ASP A 91 -61.31 -45.84 -33.73
N GLU A 92 -60.02 -46.11 -33.47
CA GLU A 92 -58.94 -46.32 -34.45
C GLU A 92 -58.50 -47.79 -34.49
N THR A 93 -58.01 -48.27 -35.64
CA THR A 93 -57.31 -49.57 -35.69
C THR A 93 -55.94 -49.43 -35.02
N PRO A 94 -55.43 -50.48 -34.34
CA PRO A 94 -54.14 -50.40 -33.64
C PRO A 94 -52.99 -50.01 -34.58
N GLU A 95 -53.06 -50.40 -35.86
CA GLU A 95 -52.12 -49.99 -36.92
C GLU A 95 -52.21 -48.51 -37.29
N ALA A 96 -53.42 -47.94 -37.33
CA ALA A 96 -53.60 -46.51 -37.58
C ALA A 96 -53.10 -45.68 -36.40
N THR A 97 -53.39 -46.10 -35.16
CA THR A 97 -52.89 -45.43 -33.93
C THR A 97 -51.37 -45.50 -33.85
N ALA A 98 -50.76 -46.66 -34.10
CA ALA A 98 -49.30 -46.80 -34.10
C ALA A 98 -48.66 -45.92 -35.19
N THR A 99 -49.23 -45.86 -36.40
CA THR A 99 -48.71 -45.01 -37.48
C THR A 99 -48.86 -43.52 -37.15
N ARG A 100 -50.00 -43.10 -36.58
CA ARG A 100 -50.25 -41.70 -36.15
C ARG A 100 -49.29 -41.26 -35.05
N MET A 101 -49.14 -42.08 -34.01
CA MET A 101 -48.23 -41.80 -32.89
C MET A 101 -46.78 -41.84 -33.35
N MET A 102 -46.40 -42.76 -34.24
CA MET A 102 -45.08 -42.84 -34.86
C MET A 102 -44.76 -41.60 -35.71
N ASP A 103 -45.67 -41.18 -36.58
CA ASP A 103 -45.51 -39.97 -37.39
C ASP A 103 -45.41 -38.72 -36.51
N PHE A 104 -46.20 -38.63 -35.44
CA PHE A 104 -46.11 -37.52 -34.50
C PHE A 104 -44.78 -37.51 -33.72
N LEU A 105 -44.34 -38.66 -33.19
CA LEU A 105 -43.08 -38.77 -32.46
C LEU A 105 -41.86 -38.51 -33.37
N PHE A 106 -41.84 -39.05 -34.60
CA PHE A 106 -40.69 -38.92 -35.50
C PHE A 106 -40.70 -37.66 -36.35
N LYS A 107 -41.82 -37.30 -37.01
CA LYS A 107 -41.85 -36.17 -37.95
C LYS A 107 -42.08 -34.83 -37.24
N VAL A 108 -42.93 -34.81 -36.21
CA VAL A 108 -43.28 -33.55 -35.51
C VAL A 108 -42.34 -33.30 -34.33
N LEU A 109 -42.22 -34.27 -33.42
CA LEU A 109 -41.40 -34.12 -32.22
C LEU A 109 -39.90 -34.43 -32.43
N ASN A 110 -39.54 -35.10 -33.54
CA ASN A 110 -38.16 -35.49 -33.88
C ASN A 110 -37.47 -36.29 -32.78
N TYR A 111 -38.17 -37.30 -32.29
CA TYR A 111 -37.64 -38.29 -31.37
C TYR A 111 -36.58 -39.16 -32.08
N GLN A 112 -35.33 -39.11 -31.65
CA GLN A 112 -34.27 -39.93 -32.25
C GLN A 112 -34.16 -41.27 -31.52
N GLN A 113 -34.76 -42.32 -32.10
CA GLN A 113 -34.63 -43.69 -31.63
C GLN A 113 -33.45 -44.39 -32.33
N SER A 114 -32.72 -45.25 -31.62
CA SER A 114 -31.64 -46.08 -32.18
C SER A 114 -32.11 -47.35 -32.91
N LEU A 115 -33.42 -47.60 -32.93
CA LEU A 115 -34.06 -48.79 -33.50
C LEU A 115 -34.62 -48.50 -34.89
N GLU A 116 -34.72 -49.52 -35.75
CA GLU A 116 -35.33 -49.38 -37.07
C GLU A 116 -36.82 -48.96 -36.97
N PRO A 117 -37.33 -48.14 -37.92
CA PRO A 117 -38.70 -47.65 -37.92
C PRO A 117 -39.77 -48.76 -37.84
N GLU A 118 -39.55 -49.88 -38.53
CA GLU A 118 -40.47 -51.04 -38.52
C GLU A 118 -40.49 -51.77 -37.17
N HIS A 119 -39.34 -51.82 -36.48
CA HIS A 119 -39.24 -52.39 -35.12
C HIS A 119 -39.91 -51.48 -34.07
N PHE A 120 -39.86 -50.16 -34.28
CA PHE A 120 -40.58 -49.21 -33.43
C PHE A 120 -42.10 -49.27 -33.66
N LYS A 121 -42.55 -49.39 -34.92
CA LYS A 121 -43.95 -49.56 -35.26
C LYS A 121 -44.55 -50.84 -34.66
N THR A 122 -43.82 -51.94 -34.74
CA THR A 122 -44.22 -53.22 -34.15
C THR A 122 -44.24 -53.19 -32.62
N GLY A 123 -43.30 -52.50 -31.96
CA GLY A 123 -43.35 -52.33 -30.51
C GLY A 123 -44.43 -51.36 -30.01
N LEU A 124 -44.80 -50.36 -30.82
CA LEU A 124 -45.93 -49.47 -30.55
C LEU A 124 -47.29 -50.16 -30.75
N LEU A 125 -47.36 -51.10 -31.69
CA LEU A 125 -48.51 -51.99 -31.91
C LEU A 125 -48.79 -52.92 -30.72
N HIS A 126 -47.74 -53.45 -30.10
CA HIS A 126 -47.84 -54.38 -28.97
C HIS A 126 -47.78 -53.70 -27.60
N GLY A 127 -47.48 -52.39 -27.55
CA GLY A 127 -47.37 -51.62 -26.31
C GLY A 127 -46.21 -52.05 -25.43
N ASP A 128 -45.03 -52.31 -26.01
CA ASP A 128 -43.85 -52.81 -25.28
C ASP A 128 -43.31 -51.76 -24.29
N PRO A 129 -43.25 -52.06 -22.97
CA PRO A 129 -42.67 -51.18 -21.95
C PRO A 129 -41.22 -50.77 -22.26
N GLY A 130 -40.45 -51.61 -22.96
CA GLY A 130 -39.06 -51.33 -23.34
C GLY A 130 -38.91 -50.16 -24.32
N ILE A 131 -39.98 -49.80 -25.05
CA ILE A 131 -40.00 -48.69 -26.00
C ILE A 131 -40.80 -47.50 -25.45
N LEU A 132 -41.90 -47.78 -24.74
CA LEU A 132 -42.79 -46.75 -24.23
C LEU A 132 -42.23 -46.00 -23.01
N TYR A 133 -41.48 -46.65 -22.10
CA TYR A 133 -40.90 -45.97 -20.95
C TYR A 133 -39.81 -44.95 -21.34
N PRO A 134 -38.84 -45.27 -22.23
CA PRO A 134 -37.89 -44.28 -22.72
C PRO A 134 -38.57 -43.11 -23.48
N ALA A 135 -39.63 -43.39 -24.23
CA ALA A 135 -40.40 -42.35 -24.93
C ALA A 135 -41.16 -41.44 -23.96
N LEU A 136 -41.82 -42.01 -22.94
CA LEU A 136 -42.51 -41.26 -21.88
C LEU A 136 -41.53 -40.41 -21.06
N GLY A 137 -40.42 -41.00 -20.62
CA GLY A 137 -39.38 -40.28 -19.88
C GLY A 137 -38.87 -39.07 -20.66
N TRP A 138 -38.57 -39.25 -21.96
CA TRP A 138 -38.12 -38.17 -22.83
C TRP A 138 -39.19 -37.07 -23.03
N MET A 139 -40.45 -37.46 -23.23
CA MET A 139 -41.54 -36.49 -23.40
C MET A 139 -41.81 -35.68 -22.13
N LEU A 140 -41.75 -36.32 -20.96
CA LEU A 140 -42.00 -35.67 -19.67
C LEU A 140 -40.83 -34.79 -19.23
N GLU A 141 -39.59 -35.15 -19.56
CA GLU A 141 -38.40 -34.32 -19.29
C GLU A 141 -38.42 -33.01 -20.09
N ARG A 142 -38.87 -33.05 -21.35
CA ARG A 142 -38.79 -31.91 -22.30
C ARG A 142 -40.12 -31.26 -22.61
N ARG A 143 -41.11 -31.37 -21.72
CA ARG A 143 -42.50 -30.95 -21.98
C ARG A 143 -42.64 -29.54 -22.55
N SER A 144 -41.93 -28.53 -22.01
CA SER A 144 -41.99 -27.14 -22.49
C SER A 144 -41.36 -26.94 -23.88
N GLU A 145 -40.32 -27.71 -24.20
CA GLU A 145 -39.69 -27.69 -25.52
C GLU A 145 -40.55 -28.41 -26.56
N LEU A 146 -41.23 -29.48 -26.15
CA LEU A 146 -42.08 -30.27 -27.05
C LEU A 146 -43.42 -29.59 -27.35
N THR A 147 -44.00 -28.86 -26.40
CA THR A 147 -45.21 -28.06 -26.65
C THR A 147 -44.93 -26.89 -27.61
N THR A 148 -43.78 -26.22 -27.45
CA THR A 148 -43.34 -25.18 -28.39
C THR A 148 -43.01 -25.78 -29.76
N ARG A 149 -42.37 -26.95 -29.82
CA ARG A 149 -42.09 -27.65 -31.07
C ARG A 149 -43.36 -28.11 -31.79
N ALA A 150 -44.34 -28.67 -31.07
CA ALA A 150 -45.63 -29.06 -31.64
C ALA A 150 -46.40 -27.85 -32.18
N TYR A 151 -46.38 -26.73 -31.44
CA TYR A 151 -46.95 -25.46 -31.89
C TYR A 151 -46.27 -24.94 -33.16
N LEU A 152 -44.93 -24.98 -33.21
CA LEU A 152 -44.16 -24.56 -34.38
C LEU A 152 -44.36 -25.49 -35.58
N ALA A 153 -44.48 -26.79 -35.36
CA ALA A 153 -44.69 -27.77 -36.42
C ALA A 153 -45.98 -27.50 -37.20
N ARG A 154 -47.05 -27.04 -36.54
CA ARG A 154 -48.30 -26.66 -37.22
C ARG A 154 -48.12 -25.59 -38.29
N PHE A 155 -47.18 -24.67 -38.11
CA PHE A 155 -46.96 -23.54 -39.01
C PHE A 155 -45.73 -23.69 -39.91
N LEU A 156 -44.78 -24.55 -39.51
CA LEU A 156 -43.48 -24.71 -40.19
C LEU A 156 -43.34 -26.04 -40.95
N LEU A 157 -44.28 -26.97 -40.81
CA LEU A 157 -44.27 -28.20 -41.60
C LEU A 157 -44.65 -27.86 -43.05
N ASN A 158 -43.85 -28.35 -43.99
CA ASN A 158 -44.04 -28.02 -45.40
C ASN A 158 -45.23 -28.81 -45.95
N VAL A 159 -46.09 -28.13 -46.68
CA VAL A 159 -47.10 -28.82 -47.51
C VAL A 159 -46.35 -29.45 -48.69
N GLU A 160 -46.34 -30.78 -48.76
CA GLU A 160 -45.75 -31.53 -49.87
C GLU A 160 -46.63 -31.36 -51.12
N ILE A 161 -46.28 -30.39 -51.97
CA ILE A 161 -46.93 -30.19 -53.26
C ILE A 161 -46.30 -31.17 -54.26
N PRO A 162 -47.07 -32.01 -54.97
CA PRO A 162 -46.54 -32.92 -55.97
C PRO A 162 -45.79 -32.22 -57.11
N GLU A 163 -44.71 -32.83 -57.61
CA GLU A 163 -43.79 -32.23 -58.61
C GLU A 163 -44.46 -31.74 -59.92
N HIS A 164 -45.60 -32.33 -60.30
CA HIS A 164 -46.34 -31.96 -61.51
C HIS A 164 -47.12 -30.63 -61.39
N MET A 165 -47.33 -30.13 -60.18
CA MET A 165 -48.03 -28.85 -59.93
C MET A 165 -47.07 -27.65 -59.92
N PHE A 166 -45.75 -27.88 -59.93
CA PHE A 166 -44.75 -26.81 -60.07
C PHE A 166 -44.52 -26.36 -61.51
N GLY A 167 -45.24 -26.93 -62.48
CA GLY A 167 -45.24 -26.45 -63.87
C GLY A 167 -46.09 -25.20 -64.11
N ASP A 168 -46.89 -24.81 -63.11
CA ASP A 168 -47.71 -23.60 -63.14
C ASP A 168 -47.02 -22.49 -62.35
N ASP A 169 -46.69 -21.38 -63.02
CA ASP A 169 -45.92 -20.27 -62.46
C ASP A 169 -46.67 -19.61 -61.27
N GLU A 170 -48.01 -19.62 -61.26
CA GLU A 170 -48.83 -19.08 -60.17
C GLU A 170 -48.67 -19.89 -58.87
N ILE A 171 -48.55 -21.22 -58.97
CA ILE A 171 -48.37 -22.11 -57.82
C ILE A 171 -46.97 -21.95 -57.23
N LEU A 172 -45.97 -21.71 -58.09
CA LEU A 172 -44.60 -21.48 -57.67
C LEU A 172 -44.44 -20.13 -56.95
N GLU A 173 -45.10 -19.07 -57.43
CA GLU A 173 -45.14 -17.78 -56.75
C GLU A 173 -45.86 -17.88 -55.39
N LEU A 174 -47.01 -18.56 -55.33
CA LEU A 174 -47.74 -18.77 -54.07
C LEU A 174 -46.94 -19.59 -53.05
N TYR A 175 -46.19 -20.60 -53.52
CA TYR A 175 -45.32 -21.40 -52.66
C TYR A 175 -44.13 -20.58 -52.13
N GLN A 176 -43.55 -19.69 -52.94
CA GLN A 176 -42.53 -18.75 -52.49
C GLN A 176 -43.07 -17.77 -51.44
N GLN A 177 -44.25 -17.18 -51.68
CA GLN A 177 -44.91 -16.30 -50.69
C GLN A 177 -45.20 -17.03 -49.37
N HIS A 178 -45.62 -18.29 -49.43
CA HIS A 178 -45.81 -19.12 -48.24
C HIS A 178 -44.49 -19.36 -47.49
N LYS A 179 -43.37 -19.59 -48.19
CA LYS A 179 -42.04 -19.74 -47.58
C LYS A 179 -41.55 -18.46 -46.93
N ASP A 180 -41.75 -17.31 -47.57
CA ASP A 180 -41.39 -16.00 -47.03
C ASP A 180 -42.19 -15.70 -45.76
N LEU A 181 -43.49 -16.01 -45.74
CA LEU A 181 -44.33 -15.88 -44.54
C LEU A 181 -43.89 -16.83 -43.41
N GLN A 182 -43.44 -18.05 -43.74
CA GLN A 182 -42.86 -18.97 -42.74
C GLN A 182 -41.56 -18.41 -42.14
N GLU A 183 -40.73 -17.75 -42.92
CA GLU A 183 -39.49 -17.12 -42.44
C GLU A 183 -39.78 -15.91 -41.54
N GLN A 184 -40.69 -15.03 -41.97
CA GLN A 184 -41.17 -13.92 -41.15
C GLN A 184 -41.77 -14.39 -39.81
N PHE A 185 -42.53 -15.49 -39.82
CA PHE A 185 -43.08 -16.10 -38.62
C PHE A 185 -41.97 -16.60 -37.67
N LYS A 186 -40.90 -17.23 -38.19
CA LYS A 186 -39.76 -17.68 -37.35
C LYS A 186 -39.08 -16.50 -36.65
N GLU A 187 -38.85 -15.41 -37.37
CA GLU A 187 -38.21 -14.21 -36.82
C GLU A 187 -39.09 -13.56 -35.75
N ALA A 188 -40.39 -13.37 -36.03
CA ALA A 188 -41.34 -12.78 -35.10
C ALA A 188 -41.52 -13.64 -33.83
N HIS A 189 -41.63 -14.97 -33.99
CA HIS A 189 -41.73 -15.91 -32.87
C HIS A 189 -40.45 -15.89 -32.01
N LYS A 190 -39.27 -15.89 -32.63
CA LYS A 190 -37.98 -15.82 -31.93
C LYS A 190 -37.84 -14.52 -31.14
N ALA A 191 -38.24 -13.38 -31.73
CA ALA A 191 -38.25 -12.09 -31.04
C ALA A 191 -39.21 -12.09 -29.84
N SER A 192 -40.43 -12.65 -30.02
CA SER A 192 -41.44 -12.76 -28.95
C SER A 192 -40.97 -13.63 -27.77
N GLU A 193 -40.37 -14.79 -28.04
CA GLU A 193 -39.82 -15.68 -26.99
C GLU A 193 -38.65 -15.04 -26.25
N GLN A 194 -37.76 -14.32 -26.97
CA GLN A 194 -36.69 -13.56 -26.33
C GLN A 194 -37.24 -12.49 -25.38
N SER A 195 -38.25 -11.72 -25.80
CA SER A 195 -38.91 -10.74 -24.93
C SER A 195 -39.62 -11.39 -23.73
N ARG A 196 -40.28 -12.53 -23.91
CA ARG A 196 -40.93 -13.27 -22.82
C ARG A 196 -39.94 -13.80 -21.79
N SER A 197 -38.79 -14.31 -22.21
CA SER A 197 -37.76 -14.84 -21.30
C SER A 197 -37.08 -13.77 -20.45
N GLN A 198 -37.04 -12.52 -20.92
CA GLN A 198 -36.41 -11.40 -20.22
C GLN A 198 -37.34 -10.68 -19.23
N LEU A 199 -38.65 -10.88 -19.36
CA LEU A 199 -39.63 -10.24 -18.48
C LEU A 199 -39.76 -11.06 -17.19
N ILE A 200 -39.28 -10.49 -16.07
CA ILE A 200 -39.73 -10.88 -14.73
C ILE A 200 -41.26 -10.87 -14.75
N SER A 201 -41.87 -11.93 -14.21
CA SER A 201 -43.31 -12.11 -14.15
C SER A 201 -43.99 -10.79 -13.74
N PRO A 202 -44.78 -10.14 -14.62
CA PRO A 202 -45.45 -8.88 -14.28
C PRO A 202 -46.45 -9.06 -13.13
N ALA A 203 -46.81 -10.29 -12.79
CA ALA A 203 -47.62 -10.61 -11.62
C ALA A 203 -46.85 -10.44 -10.30
N GLU A 204 -45.54 -10.72 -10.27
CA GLU A 204 -44.71 -10.52 -9.07
C GLU A 204 -44.47 -9.03 -8.79
N ILE A 205 -44.22 -8.26 -9.84
CA ILE A 205 -44.08 -6.80 -9.74
C ILE A 205 -45.40 -6.18 -9.29
N LYS A 206 -46.54 -6.60 -9.86
CA LYS A 206 -47.87 -6.14 -9.41
C LYS A 206 -48.13 -6.48 -7.95
N LYS A 207 -47.78 -7.70 -7.50
CA LYS A 207 -47.89 -8.08 -6.08
C LYS A 207 -47.02 -7.21 -5.18
N ALA A 208 -45.78 -6.94 -5.58
CA ALA A 208 -44.87 -6.07 -4.82
C ALA A 208 -45.39 -4.63 -4.75
N ILE A 209 -45.95 -4.09 -5.84
CA ILE A 209 -46.57 -2.75 -5.87
C ILE A 209 -47.76 -2.71 -4.91
N VAL A 210 -48.68 -3.67 -4.98
CA VAL A 210 -49.84 -3.74 -4.08
C VAL A 210 -49.38 -3.82 -2.62
N GLN A 211 -48.36 -4.63 -2.32
CA GLN A 211 -47.82 -4.71 -0.97
C GLN A 211 -47.20 -3.38 -0.51
N MET A 212 -46.44 -2.69 -1.37
CA MET A 212 -45.88 -1.37 -1.05
C MET A 212 -46.97 -0.30 -0.88
N GLU A 213 -48.06 -0.37 -1.64
CA GLU A 213 -49.22 0.50 -1.51
C GLU A 213 -49.96 0.27 -0.18
N GLU A 214 -50.15 -0.99 0.20
CA GLU A 214 -50.71 -1.35 1.51
C GLU A 214 -49.83 -0.87 2.67
N ASP A 215 -48.51 -1.06 2.57
CA ASP A 215 -47.55 -0.57 3.58
C ASP A 215 -47.58 0.96 3.68
N LYS A 216 -47.68 1.66 2.53
CA LYS A 216 -47.81 3.11 2.48
C LYS A 216 -49.10 3.57 3.17
N GLU A 217 -50.25 2.97 2.84
CA GLU A 217 -51.52 3.31 3.48
C GLU A 217 -51.48 3.07 5.00
N GLN A 218 -50.86 1.97 5.44
CA GLN A 218 -50.69 1.70 6.88
C GLN A 218 -49.82 2.76 7.56
N LEU A 219 -48.75 3.20 6.92
CA LEU A 219 -47.89 4.28 7.43
C LEU A 219 -48.63 5.61 7.46
N GLU A 220 -49.37 5.97 6.41
CA GLU A 220 -50.19 7.18 6.36
C GLU A 220 -51.23 7.19 7.48
N ARG A 221 -51.97 6.08 7.68
CA ARG A 221 -52.92 5.93 8.79
C ARG A 221 -52.26 6.07 10.16
N LYS A 222 -51.05 5.53 10.34
CA LYS A 222 -50.27 5.70 11.59
C LYS A 222 -49.84 7.14 11.80
N VAL A 223 -49.37 7.82 10.74
CA VAL A 223 -48.98 9.23 10.79
C VAL A 223 -50.19 10.11 11.10
N GLU A 224 -51.33 9.89 10.46
CA GLU A 224 -52.59 10.58 10.75
C GLU A 224 -53.06 10.34 12.19
N ALA A 225 -52.99 9.10 12.68
CA ALA A 225 -53.33 8.77 14.06
C ALA A 225 -52.39 9.42 15.09
N LEU A 226 -51.11 9.62 14.75
CA LEU A 226 -50.16 10.36 15.59
C LEU A 226 -50.38 11.87 15.52
N HIS A 227 -50.63 12.39 14.31
CA HIS A 227 -50.89 13.80 14.06
C HIS A 227 -52.16 14.25 14.80
N THR A 228 -53.24 13.48 14.72
CA THR A 228 -54.49 13.74 15.45
C THR A 228 -54.32 13.71 16.97
N LYS A 229 -53.46 12.83 17.50
CA LYS A 229 -53.13 12.78 18.94
C LYS A 229 -52.31 13.99 19.41
N LEU A 230 -51.44 14.54 18.56
CA LEU A 230 -50.56 15.65 18.92
C LEU A 230 -51.10 17.04 18.52
N HIS A 231 -52.15 17.12 17.69
CA HIS A 231 -52.71 18.40 17.25
C HIS A 231 -53.30 19.26 18.38
N GLY A 232 -53.51 18.70 19.57
CA GLY A 232 -54.00 19.41 20.75
C GLY A 232 -52.93 20.10 21.60
N SER A 233 -51.64 19.96 21.28
CA SER A 233 -50.56 20.62 22.04
C SER A 233 -50.15 21.96 21.41
N ASP A 234 -50.22 23.04 22.19
CA ASP A 234 -49.74 24.36 21.77
C ASP A 234 -48.25 24.32 21.39
N GLY A 235 -47.90 24.86 20.23
CA GLY A 235 -46.53 24.84 19.71
C GLY A 235 -46.08 23.53 19.07
N PHE A 236 -47.01 22.66 18.66
CA PHE A 236 -46.68 21.39 17.98
C PHE A 236 -45.85 21.56 16.71
N GLU A 237 -46.24 22.48 15.81
CA GLU A 237 -45.53 22.75 14.55
C GLU A 237 -44.06 23.14 14.72
N PRO A 238 -43.68 24.14 15.54
CA PRO A 238 -42.28 24.46 15.77
C PRO A 238 -41.54 23.32 16.47
N MET A 239 -42.17 22.61 17.42
CA MET A 239 -41.56 21.45 18.06
C MET A 239 -41.30 20.29 17.08
N LEU A 240 -42.22 20.01 16.16
CA LEU A 240 -42.08 18.97 15.14
C LEU A 240 -40.92 19.29 14.19
N ARG A 241 -40.70 20.56 13.85
CA ARG A 241 -39.56 21.00 13.02
C ARG A 241 -38.23 20.80 13.75
N GLU A 242 -38.14 21.23 15.00
CA GLU A 242 -36.92 21.05 15.81
C GLU A 242 -36.62 19.57 16.09
N VAL A 243 -37.65 18.75 16.36
CA VAL A 243 -37.50 17.30 16.53
C VAL A 243 -37.13 16.62 15.21
N GLY A 244 -37.68 17.08 14.08
CA GLY A 244 -37.32 16.62 12.75
C GLY A 244 -35.85 16.92 12.42
N ALA A 245 -35.40 18.15 12.67
CA ALA A 245 -34.01 18.56 12.52
C ALA A 245 -33.09 17.74 13.42
N LEU A 246 -33.44 17.58 14.71
CA LEU A 246 -32.69 16.75 15.65
C LEU A 246 -32.57 15.29 15.17
N ARG A 247 -33.64 14.72 14.61
CA ARG A 247 -33.61 13.35 14.08
C ARG A 247 -32.66 13.22 12.88
N VAL A 248 -32.66 14.19 11.98
CA VAL A 248 -31.72 14.21 10.84
C VAL A 248 -30.27 14.28 11.35
N GLU A 249 -29.99 15.17 12.29
CA GLU A 249 -28.66 15.29 12.91
C GLU A 249 -28.25 14.01 13.66
N GLN A 250 -29.17 13.33 14.34
CA GLN A 250 -28.91 12.03 14.98
C GLN A 250 -28.62 10.92 13.96
N ASP A 251 -29.38 10.86 12.87
CA ASP A 251 -29.15 9.90 11.79
C ASP A 251 -27.79 10.16 11.12
N GLU A 252 -27.40 11.43 10.93
CA GLU A 252 -26.07 11.81 10.45
C GLU A 252 -24.97 11.45 11.44
N GLN A 253 -25.17 11.71 12.73
CA GLN A 253 -24.23 11.31 13.78
C GLN A 253 -24.00 9.79 13.80
N LEU A 254 -25.07 8.99 13.66
CA LEU A 254 -24.98 7.53 13.59
C LEU A 254 -24.21 7.07 12.33
N LYS A 255 -24.54 7.63 11.15
CA LYS A 255 -23.81 7.34 9.90
C LYS A 255 -22.33 7.70 10.00
N LEU A 256 -22.00 8.85 10.59
CA LEU A 256 -20.62 9.28 10.81
C LEU A 256 -19.90 8.36 11.80
N ALA A 257 -20.58 7.92 12.87
CA ALA A 257 -20.01 6.98 13.83
C ALA A 257 -19.73 5.61 13.21
N GLU A 258 -20.64 5.09 12.37
CA GLU A 258 -20.43 3.86 11.60
C GLU A 258 -19.25 4.00 10.63
N ARG A 259 -19.20 5.07 9.84
CA ARG A 259 -18.07 5.36 8.93
C ARG A 259 -16.75 5.48 9.68
N MET A 260 -16.71 6.17 10.82
CA MET A 260 -15.51 6.29 11.66
C MET A 260 -15.05 4.92 12.17
N LYS A 261 -15.99 4.07 12.58
CA LYS A 261 -15.67 2.70 13.03
C LYS A 261 -15.13 1.85 11.88
N GLU A 262 -15.72 1.93 10.70
CA GLU A 262 -15.25 1.26 9.48
C GLU A 262 -13.86 1.73 9.08
N GLN A 263 -13.64 3.05 9.00
CA GLN A 263 -12.34 3.63 8.67
C GLN A 263 -11.25 3.24 9.68
N ARG A 264 -11.55 3.28 10.99
CA ARG A 264 -10.62 2.78 12.02
C ARG A 264 -10.32 1.30 11.87
N SER A 265 -11.33 0.49 11.55
CA SER A 265 -11.13 -0.94 11.28
C SER A 265 -10.25 -1.16 10.05
N HIS A 266 -10.46 -0.40 8.97
CA HIS A 266 -9.63 -0.47 7.76
C HIS A 266 -8.19 -0.02 8.02
N ALA A 267 -7.98 1.08 8.74
CA ALA A 267 -6.65 1.55 9.13
C ALA A 267 -5.91 0.50 9.97
N TYR A 268 -6.58 -0.06 10.98
CA TYR A 268 -6.01 -1.13 11.82
C TYR A 268 -5.65 -2.38 11.00
N GLN A 269 -6.50 -2.78 10.05
CA GLN A 269 -6.20 -3.91 9.15
C GLN A 269 -5.01 -3.61 8.23
N ALA A 270 -4.89 -2.39 7.73
CA ALA A 270 -3.76 -1.95 6.90
C ALA A 270 -2.45 -1.94 7.71
N GLU A 271 -2.46 -1.39 8.93
CA GLU A 271 -1.33 -1.40 9.86
C GLU A 271 -0.89 -2.83 10.19
N GLN A 272 -1.83 -3.72 10.54
CA GLN A 272 -1.51 -5.13 10.77
C GLN A 272 -0.91 -5.80 9.53
N ARG A 273 -1.40 -5.47 8.33
CA ARG A 273 -0.87 -6.02 7.09
C ARG A 273 0.54 -5.51 6.82
N LEU A 274 0.80 -4.22 7.07
CA LEU A 274 2.13 -3.64 6.96
C LEU A 274 3.09 -4.29 7.96
N GLU A 275 2.67 -4.50 9.20
CA GLU A 275 3.47 -5.18 10.24
C GLU A 275 3.74 -6.66 9.88
N GLN A 276 2.79 -7.35 9.26
CA GLN A 276 3.00 -8.71 8.74
C GLN A 276 4.00 -8.72 7.59
N LEU A 277 3.89 -7.79 6.65
CA LEU A 277 4.81 -7.68 5.51
C LEU A 277 6.22 -7.27 5.98
N SER A 278 6.34 -6.37 6.96
CA SER A 278 7.62 -5.97 7.53
C SER A 278 8.29 -7.13 8.26
N ARG A 279 7.53 -7.91 9.05
CA ARG A 279 8.03 -9.16 9.67
C ARG A 279 8.45 -10.20 8.62
N ALA A 280 7.66 -10.39 7.57
CA ALA A 280 8.00 -11.32 6.49
C ALA A 280 9.27 -10.89 5.75
N LEU A 281 9.43 -9.58 5.50
CA LEU A 281 10.62 -9.01 4.89
C LEU A 281 11.85 -9.14 5.80
N ALA A 282 11.71 -8.89 7.10
CA ALA A 282 12.77 -9.12 8.09
C ALA A 282 13.18 -10.60 8.15
N GLY A 283 12.21 -11.51 8.10
CA GLY A 283 12.44 -12.96 7.99
C GLY A 283 13.24 -13.32 6.73
N LYS A 284 12.81 -12.85 5.56
CA LYS A 284 13.52 -13.08 4.29
C LYS A 284 14.92 -12.46 4.26
N LYS A 285 15.12 -11.30 4.87
CA LYS A 285 16.46 -10.70 5.04
C LYS A 285 17.37 -11.55 5.93
N ALA A 286 16.84 -12.12 7.02
CA ALA A 286 17.58 -13.03 7.89
C ALA A 286 17.89 -14.36 7.18
N GLU A 287 17.01 -14.84 6.30
CA GLU A 287 17.20 -16.04 5.47
C GLU A 287 18.25 -15.85 4.38
N ALA A 288 18.36 -14.65 3.80
CA ALA A 288 19.40 -14.32 2.82
C ALA A 288 20.84 -14.44 3.39
N GLY A 289 20.99 -14.42 4.72
CA GLY A 289 22.27 -14.67 5.40
C GLY A 289 22.59 -16.15 5.65
N VAL A 290 21.68 -17.08 5.36
CA VAL A 290 21.87 -18.52 5.61
C VAL A 290 22.26 -19.22 4.32
N SER A 291 23.48 -19.73 4.25
CA SER A 291 24.06 -20.37 3.05
C SER A 291 23.56 -21.80 2.79
N ASP A 292 22.86 -22.42 3.75
CA ASP A 292 22.47 -23.82 3.71
C ASP A 292 21.03 -24.01 3.16
N LEU A 293 20.95 -24.38 1.88
CA LEU A 293 19.71 -24.57 1.12
C LEU A 293 18.77 -25.62 1.75
N GLY A 294 19.32 -26.65 2.40
CA GLY A 294 18.52 -27.72 3.02
C GLY A 294 17.72 -27.23 4.23
N ARG A 295 18.32 -26.39 5.07
CA ARG A 295 17.64 -25.75 6.21
C ARG A 295 16.60 -24.72 5.76
N LEU A 296 16.86 -24.01 4.67
CA LEU A 296 15.88 -23.07 4.09
C LEU A 296 14.64 -23.83 3.58
N LEU A 297 14.84 -24.93 2.85
CA LEU A 297 13.75 -25.76 2.35
C LEU A 297 12.91 -26.35 3.50
N GLN A 298 13.53 -26.89 4.56
CA GLN A 298 12.79 -27.39 5.72
C GLN A 298 11.97 -26.31 6.43
N LYS A 299 12.48 -25.08 6.53
CA LYS A 299 11.71 -23.95 7.08
C LYS A 299 10.54 -23.58 6.19
N LEU A 300 10.75 -23.48 4.88
CA LEU A 300 9.68 -23.20 3.92
C LEU A 300 8.61 -24.30 3.91
N GLU A 301 9.00 -25.57 4.00
CA GLU A 301 8.07 -26.69 4.14
C GLU A 301 7.25 -26.60 5.43
N ALA A 302 7.88 -26.24 6.56
CA ALA A 302 7.19 -26.03 7.82
C ALA A 302 6.22 -24.83 7.77
N GLU A 303 6.60 -23.74 7.10
CA GLU A 303 5.74 -22.58 6.88
C GLU A 303 4.56 -22.90 5.97
N VAL A 304 4.78 -23.62 4.85
CA VAL A 304 3.72 -24.09 3.96
C VAL A 304 2.78 -25.03 4.71
N ALA A 305 3.30 -25.94 5.53
CA ALA A 305 2.48 -26.83 6.35
C ALA A 305 1.68 -26.07 7.44
N ALA A 306 2.23 -24.98 7.99
CA ALA A 306 1.51 -24.13 8.93
C ALA A 306 0.42 -23.30 8.23
N MET A 307 0.73 -22.69 7.08
CA MET A 307 -0.20 -21.94 6.26
C MET A 307 -1.33 -22.83 5.72
N SER A 308 -0.99 -24.05 5.28
CA SER A 308 -1.98 -25.03 4.83
C SER A 308 -2.93 -25.44 5.95
N ARG A 309 -2.43 -25.72 7.16
CA ARG A 309 -3.29 -25.99 8.34
C ARG A 309 -4.19 -24.79 8.68
N ARG A 310 -3.64 -23.58 8.63
CA ARG A 310 -4.43 -22.36 8.89
C ARG A 310 -5.51 -22.13 7.83
N ALA A 311 -5.21 -22.38 6.56
CA ALA A 311 -6.13 -22.16 5.44
C ALA A 311 -7.21 -23.25 5.31
N HIS A 312 -6.87 -24.52 5.56
CA HIS A 312 -7.79 -25.64 5.36
C HIS A 312 -8.55 -26.05 6.62
N GLU A 313 -7.98 -25.82 7.82
CA GLU A 313 -8.59 -26.27 9.07
C GLU A 313 -9.04 -25.10 9.96
N GLU A 314 -8.13 -24.18 10.30
CA GLU A 314 -8.41 -23.16 11.32
C GLU A 314 -9.32 -22.04 10.84
N LEU A 315 -9.02 -21.42 9.69
CA LEU A 315 -9.81 -20.32 9.12
C LEU A 315 -11.22 -20.78 8.71
N PRO A 316 -11.42 -21.90 7.99
CA PRO A 316 -12.75 -22.35 7.63
C PRO A 316 -13.61 -22.66 8.86
N ARG A 317 -13.04 -23.27 9.90
CA ARG A 317 -13.75 -23.50 11.17
C ARG A 317 -14.12 -22.20 11.86
N ALA A 318 -13.21 -21.22 11.92
CA ALA A 318 -13.49 -19.92 12.52
C ALA A 318 -14.54 -19.12 11.74
N ILE A 319 -14.49 -19.17 10.40
CA ILE A 319 -15.47 -18.54 9.51
C ILE A 319 -16.84 -19.19 9.71
N ALA A 320 -16.92 -20.52 9.69
CA ALA A 320 -18.17 -21.25 9.90
C ALA A 320 -18.78 -20.93 11.27
N GLN A 321 -17.97 -20.85 12.34
CA GLN A 321 -18.44 -20.45 13.67
C GLN A 321 -18.95 -19.00 13.69
N ARG A 322 -18.30 -18.07 12.99
CA ARG A 322 -18.75 -16.68 12.90
C ARG A 322 -20.02 -16.53 12.06
N GLN A 323 -20.13 -17.27 10.96
CA GLN A 323 -21.32 -17.33 10.12
C GLN A 323 -22.50 -17.90 10.91
N GLN A 324 -22.30 -19.03 11.60
CA GLN A 324 -23.33 -19.60 12.47
C GLN A 324 -23.79 -18.59 13.54
N ARG A 325 -22.84 -17.89 14.19
CA ARG A 325 -23.19 -16.86 15.18
C ARG A 325 -23.91 -15.66 14.56
N HIS A 326 -23.55 -15.27 13.34
CA HIS A 326 -24.25 -14.23 12.60
C HIS A 326 -25.69 -14.67 12.29
N ASP A 327 -25.88 -15.90 11.81
CA ASP A 327 -27.20 -16.45 11.49
C ASP A 327 -28.06 -16.58 12.76
N GLU A 328 -27.48 -16.99 13.89
CA GLU A 328 -28.13 -17.00 15.21
C GLU A 328 -28.56 -15.58 15.63
N LEU A 329 -27.68 -14.58 15.48
CA LEU A 329 -28.02 -13.18 15.81
C LEU A 329 -29.08 -12.61 14.86
N GLN A 330 -29.02 -12.95 13.58
CA GLN A 330 -30.00 -12.54 12.59
C GLN A 330 -31.36 -13.17 12.86
N GLN A 331 -31.40 -14.44 13.28
CA GLN A 331 -32.62 -15.09 13.77
C GLN A 331 -33.17 -14.38 15.00
N VAL A 332 -32.31 -14.01 15.98
CA VAL A 332 -32.73 -13.26 17.17
C VAL A 332 -33.28 -11.88 16.80
N LEU A 333 -32.70 -11.18 15.82
CA LEU A 333 -33.20 -9.88 15.34
C LEU A 333 -34.52 -10.01 14.56
N SER A 334 -34.73 -11.15 13.88
CA SER A 334 -35.98 -11.42 13.15
C SER A 334 -37.14 -11.84 14.05
N LEU A 335 -36.84 -12.31 15.26
CA LEU A 335 -37.85 -12.59 16.27
C LEU A 335 -38.39 -11.25 16.82
N PRO A 336 -39.72 -11.09 16.94
CA PRO A 336 -40.31 -9.96 17.65
C PRO A 336 -39.70 -9.86 19.06
N ALA A 337 -39.54 -8.65 19.60
CA ALA A 337 -39.06 -8.47 20.97
C ALA A 337 -39.96 -9.28 21.93
N GLY A 338 -39.47 -10.44 22.37
CA GLY A 338 -40.23 -11.37 23.19
C GLY A 338 -40.61 -10.74 24.52
N SER A 339 -41.79 -11.08 25.03
CA SER A 339 -42.22 -10.65 26.36
C SER A 339 -41.26 -11.22 27.42
N GLU A 340 -41.13 -10.59 28.59
CA GLU A 340 -40.37 -11.15 29.72
C GLU A 340 -40.84 -12.58 30.09
N SER A 341 -42.10 -12.92 29.76
CA SER A 341 -42.64 -14.28 29.88
C SER A 341 -41.90 -15.30 29.00
N ASP A 342 -41.70 -14.98 27.71
CA ASP A 342 -41.12 -15.90 26.73
C ASP A 342 -39.63 -16.15 27.03
N THR A 343 -38.91 -15.10 27.46
CA THR A 343 -37.52 -15.23 27.90
C THR A 343 -37.39 -16.11 29.14
N ARG A 344 -38.38 -16.05 30.06
CA ARG A 344 -38.42 -16.89 31.27
C ARG A 344 -38.70 -18.34 30.94
N GLU A 345 -39.60 -18.62 29.99
CA GLU A 345 -39.87 -19.98 29.48
C GLU A 345 -38.64 -20.57 28.79
N MET A 346 -37.97 -19.79 27.92
CA MET A 346 -36.73 -20.22 27.26
C MET A 346 -35.59 -20.47 28.27
N LEU A 347 -35.50 -19.69 29.35
CA LEU A 347 -34.55 -19.93 30.44
C LEU A 347 -34.87 -21.21 31.21
N GLN A 348 -36.15 -21.48 31.48
CA GLN A 348 -36.57 -22.73 32.12
C GLN A 348 -36.31 -23.94 31.23
N HIS A 349 -36.60 -23.84 29.93
CA HIS A 349 -36.30 -24.89 28.96
C HIS A 349 -34.79 -25.15 28.86
N ARG A 350 -33.96 -24.09 28.79
CA ARG A 350 -32.49 -24.20 28.83
C ARG A 350 -32.01 -24.87 30.12
N GLN A 351 -32.58 -24.51 31.27
CA GLN A 351 -32.22 -25.15 32.54
C GLN A 351 -32.64 -26.63 32.58
N GLY A 352 -33.80 -26.98 32.02
CA GLY A 352 -34.25 -28.36 31.86
C GLY A 352 -33.31 -29.19 30.99
N LEU A 353 -32.94 -28.67 29.82
CA LEU A 353 -31.96 -29.30 28.93
C LEU A 353 -30.58 -29.43 29.59
N GLN A 354 -30.12 -28.42 30.35
CA GLN A 354 -28.86 -28.51 31.09
C GLN A 354 -28.89 -29.54 32.22
N ARG A 355 -30.06 -29.85 32.80
CA ARG A 355 -30.21 -30.95 33.76
C ARG A 355 -30.19 -32.29 33.03
N ALA A 356 -30.93 -32.43 31.93
CA ALA A 356 -30.93 -33.64 31.11
C ALA A 356 -29.54 -33.97 30.54
N ILE A 357 -28.78 -32.97 30.08
CA ILE A 357 -27.39 -33.15 29.62
C ILE A 357 -26.50 -33.64 30.77
N ARG A 358 -26.63 -33.06 31.98
CA ARG A 358 -25.86 -33.50 33.16
C ARG A 358 -26.20 -34.95 33.55
N GLU A 359 -27.48 -35.30 33.57
CA GLU A 359 -27.92 -36.68 33.82
C GLU A 359 -27.40 -37.66 32.76
N LEU A 360 -27.41 -37.26 31.49
CA LEU A 360 -26.84 -38.07 30.39
C LEU A 360 -25.33 -38.18 30.48
N GLU A 361 -24.62 -37.12 30.87
CA GLU A 361 -23.18 -37.15 31.14
C GLU A 361 -22.83 -38.03 32.34
N GLU A 362 -23.62 -37.99 33.41
CA GLU A 362 -23.46 -38.86 34.58
C GLU A 362 -23.73 -40.31 34.23
N ARG A 363 -24.80 -40.60 33.47
CA ARG A 363 -25.07 -41.94 32.94
C ARG A 363 -23.95 -42.43 32.02
N LYS A 364 -23.41 -41.56 31.16
CA LYS A 364 -22.28 -41.86 30.29
C LYS A 364 -20.98 -42.11 31.06
N ARG A 365 -20.76 -41.40 32.17
CA ARG A 365 -19.61 -41.65 33.06
C ARG A 365 -19.78 -42.95 33.85
N ALA A 366 -21.01 -43.28 34.27
CA ALA A 366 -21.32 -44.54 34.93
C ALA A 366 -21.14 -45.75 34.00
N THR A 367 -21.54 -45.64 32.73
CA THR A 367 -21.32 -46.70 31.72
C THR A 367 -19.90 -46.75 31.16
N ALA A 368 -19.11 -45.67 31.27
CA ALA A 368 -17.69 -45.67 30.93
C ALA A 368 -16.79 -46.34 31.98
N SER A 369 -17.35 -46.77 33.11
CA SER A 369 -16.67 -47.53 34.17
C SER A 369 -16.86 -49.05 34.01
N ASP A 370 -17.02 -49.53 32.78
CA ASP A 370 -17.06 -50.96 32.46
C ASP A 370 -15.62 -51.49 32.31
N PRO A 371 -15.15 -52.44 33.15
CA PRO A 371 -13.75 -52.87 33.19
C PRO A 371 -13.24 -53.54 31.91
N ASP A 372 -14.12 -53.94 30.98
CA ASP A 372 -13.77 -54.55 29.70
C ASP A 372 -13.62 -53.54 28.54
N ASP A 373 -13.89 -52.24 28.78
CA ASP A 373 -13.75 -51.21 27.75
C ASP A 373 -12.28 -50.81 27.53
N ARG A 374 -11.57 -51.57 26.69
CA ARG A 374 -10.19 -51.24 26.25
C ARG A 374 -10.09 -49.84 25.63
N LEU A 375 -11.17 -49.28 25.09
CA LEU A 375 -11.19 -47.91 24.55
C LEU A 375 -11.23 -46.85 25.65
N ALA A 376 -11.62 -47.18 26.89
CA ALA A 376 -11.58 -46.23 28.01
C ALA A 376 -10.14 -45.77 28.30
N MET A 377 -9.17 -46.70 28.26
CA MET A 377 -7.74 -46.38 28.40
C MET A 377 -7.24 -45.50 27.26
N PHE A 378 -7.62 -45.77 26.01
CA PHE A 378 -7.26 -44.91 24.87
C PHE A 378 -7.95 -43.54 24.92
N ARG A 379 -9.19 -43.46 25.40
CA ARG A 379 -9.89 -42.19 25.65
C ARG A 379 -9.22 -41.39 26.76
N GLN A 380 -8.81 -42.04 27.84
CA GLN A 380 -8.09 -41.40 28.94
C GLN A 380 -6.70 -40.94 28.48
N GLN A 381 -5.97 -41.76 27.72
CA GLN A 381 -4.68 -41.42 27.13
C GLN A 381 -4.83 -40.26 26.12
N ALA A 382 -5.84 -40.28 25.26
CA ALA A 382 -6.15 -39.18 24.35
C ALA A 382 -6.51 -37.89 25.11
N SER A 383 -7.27 -37.98 26.21
CA SER A 383 -7.58 -36.83 27.06
C SER A 383 -6.33 -36.25 27.74
N LEU A 384 -5.40 -37.12 28.15
CA LEU A 384 -4.15 -36.74 28.80
C LEU A 384 -3.16 -36.14 27.79
N VAL A 385 -3.11 -36.67 26.57
CA VAL A 385 -2.36 -36.10 25.44
C VAL A 385 -2.96 -34.76 25.02
N ALA A 386 -4.29 -34.64 24.96
CA ALA A 386 -4.98 -33.37 24.68
C ALA A 386 -4.66 -32.33 25.76
N LYS A 387 -4.71 -32.70 27.05
CA LYS A 387 -4.30 -31.82 28.17
C LYS A 387 -2.83 -31.41 28.09
N LYS A 388 -1.91 -32.34 27.77
CA LYS A 388 -0.49 -32.01 27.57
C LYS A 388 -0.29 -31.08 26.38
N ARG A 389 -0.97 -31.32 25.26
CA ARG A 389 -0.93 -30.47 24.07
C ARG A 389 -1.47 -29.08 24.38
N GLU A 390 -2.53 -28.98 25.16
CA GLU A 390 -3.09 -27.72 25.63
C GLU A 390 -2.12 -26.99 26.58
N GLN A 391 -1.50 -27.67 27.54
CA GLN A 391 -0.48 -27.08 28.40
C GLN A 391 0.74 -26.57 27.61
N VAL A 392 1.21 -27.33 26.61
CA VAL A 392 2.30 -26.89 25.73
C VAL A 392 1.87 -25.69 24.88
N ARG A 393 0.63 -25.67 24.39
CA ARG A 393 0.07 -24.53 23.66
C ARG A 393 0.01 -23.29 24.55
N GLN A 394 -0.46 -23.42 25.79
CA GLN A 394 -0.48 -22.33 26.77
C GLN A 394 0.92 -21.82 27.10
N ARG A 395 1.91 -22.71 27.27
CA ARG A 395 3.33 -22.31 27.43
C ARG A 395 3.86 -21.59 26.20
N LEU A 396 3.55 -22.06 24.99
CA LEU A 396 3.94 -21.39 23.75
C LEU A 396 3.31 -20.00 23.63
N GLU A 397 2.03 -19.86 24.00
CA GLU A 397 1.35 -18.57 24.05
C GLU A 397 1.95 -17.64 25.11
N ALA A 398 2.31 -18.15 26.29
CA ALA A 398 3.02 -17.38 27.31
C ALA A 398 4.37 -16.86 26.79
N VAL A 399 5.20 -17.73 26.21
CA VAL A 399 6.48 -17.33 25.62
C VAL A 399 6.31 -16.35 24.46
N ARG A 400 5.24 -16.49 23.67
CA ARG A 400 4.92 -15.51 22.61
C ARG A 400 4.51 -14.16 23.17
N ARG A 401 3.74 -14.13 24.27
CA ARG A 401 3.40 -12.88 24.97
C ARG A 401 4.64 -12.25 25.58
N ASP A 402 5.50 -13.03 26.23
CA ASP A 402 6.76 -12.54 26.79
C ASP A 402 7.66 -11.95 25.69
N LYS A 403 7.77 -12.64 24.55
CA LYS A 403 8.49 -12.11 23.38
C LYS A 403 7.88 -10.79 22.90
N ALA A 404 6.56 -10.73 22.75
CA ALA A 404 5.88 -9.50 22.31
C ALA A 404 6.09 -8.34 23.32
N ASN A 405 6.09 -8.64 24.62
CA ASN A 405 6.38 -7.65 25.67
C ASN A 405 7.82 -7.14 25.56
N VAL A 406 8.80 -8.05 25.41
CA VAL A 406 10.22 -7.68 25.23
C VAL A 406 10.43 -6.88 23.94
N ASP A 407 9.76 -7.25 22.85
CA ASP A 407 9.83 -6.51 21.58
C ASP A 407 9.21 -5.11 21.73
N ALA A 408 8.11 -4.98 22.48
CA ALA A 408 7.49 -3.68 22.80
C ALA A 408 8.37 -2.82 23.72
N GLU A 409 9.01 -3.41 24.74
CA GLU A 409 9.99 -2.72 25.59
C GLU A 409 11.20 -2.25 24.77
N LEU A 410 11.70 -3.06 23.83
CA LEU A 410 12.76 -2.69 22.91
C LEU A 410 12.35 -1.53 22.02
N ALA A 411 11.14 -1.55 21.47
CA ALA A 411 10.60 -0.46 20.66
C ALA A 411 10.43 0.83 21.49
N SER A 412 9.92 0.73 22.72
CA SER A 412 9.81 1.86 23.64
C SER A 412 11.18 2.45 23.97
N LYS A 413 12.17 1.62 24.30
CA LYS A 413 13.54 2.08 24.56
C LYS A 413 14.21 2.64 23.32
N ALA A 414 13.94 2.11 22.13
CA ALA A 414 14.44 2.67 20.88
C ALA A 414 13.80 4.04 20.59
N ALA A 415 12.51 4.21 20.86
CA ALA A 415 11.82 5.49 20.76
C ALA A 415 12.35 6.50 21.80
N GLU A 416 12.56 6.10 23.04
CA GLU A 416 13.20 6.93 24.08
C GLU A 416 14.62 7.35 23.67
N VAL A 417 15.40 6.44 23.09
CA VAL A 417 16.73 6.75 22.55
C VAL A 417 16.66 7.71 21.36
N SER A 418 15.61 7.64 20.54
CA SER A 418 15.38 8.56 19.42
C SER A 418 14.80 9.91 19.85
N GLN A 419 14.13 9.99 21.00
CA GLN A 419 13.58 11.22 21.57
C GLN A 419 14.61 12.00 22.40
N LEU A 420 15.71 11.36 22.81
CA LEU A 420 16.84 12.09 23.34
C LEU A 420 17.31 13.09 22.27
N PRO A 421 17.41 14.39 22.59
CA PRO A 421 17.87 15.38 21.63
C PRO A 421 19.22 14.95 21.10
N ASP A 422 19.45 15.27 19.83
CA ASP A 422 20.61 14.97 18.98
C ASP A 422 21.92 15.62 19.52
N GLN A 423 22.16 15.52 20.83
CA GLN A 423 23.48 15.70 21.39
C GLN A 423 24.29 14.51 20.88
N PRO A 424 25.37 14.74 20.12
CA PRO A 424 26.22 13.67 19.66
C PRO A 424 26.87 13.05 20.90
N VAL A 425 26.27 11.99 21.42
CA VAL A 425 26.88 11.18 22.47
C VAL A 425 28.01 10.46 21.78
N LEU A 426 29.20 11.10 21.71
CA LEU A 426 30.39 10.49 21.14
C LEU A 426 30.66 9.20 21.92
N ARG A 427 30.53 8.04 21.26
CA ARG A 427 30.78 6.72 21.86
C ARG A 427 32.03 6.11 21.24
N GLY A 428 32.79 5.37 22.04
CA GLY A 428 33.93 4.56 21.57
C GLY A 428 35.09 5.39 21.00
N GLU A 429 35.34 5.25 19.71
CA GLU A 429 36.50 5.85 19.03
C GLU A 429 36.38 7.36 18.86
N GLU A 430 35.18 7.87 18.64
CA GLU A 430 34.95 9.31 18.45
C GLU A 430 35.18 10.07 19.75
N PHE A 431 34.80 9.49 20.90
CA PHE A 431 35.11 10.04 22.22
C PHE A 431 36.62 10.05 22.49
N ARG A 432 37.34 9.01 22.07
CA ARG A 432 38.81 8.96 22.21
C ARG A 432 39.48 10.05 21.37
N LYS A 433 39.03 10.28 20.14
CA LYS A 433 39.52 11.36 19.27
C LYS A 433 39.26 12.72 19.91
N TYR A 434 38.03 12.97 20.37
CA TYR A 434 37.68 14.22 21.06
C TYR A 434 38.49 14.44 22.34
N ALA A 435 38.70 13.39 23.15
CA ALA A 435 39.53 13.47 24.34
C ALA A 435 41.02 13.75 24.02
N ALA A 436 41.54 13.21 22.91
CA ALA A 436 42.89 13.50 22.44
C ALA A 436 43.02 14.96 21.96
N GLU A 437 42.05 15.46 21.20
CA GLU A 437 41.98 16.86 20.79
C GLU A 437 41.89 17.81 21.99
N LEU A 438 41.08 17.48 22.99
CA LEU A 438 40.94 18.28 24.21
C LEU A 438 42.26 18.35 24.99
N ARG A 439 43.00 17.23 25.08
CA ARG A 439 44.34 17.20 25.68
C ARG A 439 45.33 18.05 24.87
N GLY A 440 45.27 17.98 23.54
CA GLY A 440 46.06 18.82 22.64
C GLY A 440 45.81 20.31 22.87
N LYS A 441 44.53 20.73 22.89
CA LYS A 441 44.12 22.12 23.17
C LYS A 441 44.54 22.57 24.56
N THR A 442 44.45 21.70 25.57
CA THR A 442 44.90 22.00 26.94
C THR A 442 46.41 22.20 27.01
N ALA A 443 47.19 21.39 26.29
CA ALA A 443 48.64 21.55 26.20
C ALA A 443 49.02 22.86 25.49
N GLN A 444 48.32 23.21 24.42
CA GLN A 444 48.51 24.47 23.69
C GLN A 444 48.18 25.69 24.57
N TYR A 445 47.05 25.65 25.29
CA TYR A 445 46.69 26.67 26.27
C TYR A 445 47.78 26.85 27.34
N LYS A 446 48.30 25.76 27.90
CA LYS A 446 49.38 25.82 28.90
C LYS A 446 50.67 26.43 28.32
N ARG A 447 51.03 26.11 27.08
CA ARG A 447 52.18 26.72 26.38
C ARG A 447 52.00 28.23 26.20
N MET A 448 50.89 28.66 25.59
CA MET A 448 50.62 30.09 25.38
C MET A 448 50.53 30.87 26.69
N LYS A 449 49.99 30.25 27.76
CA LYS A 449 49.98 30.85 29.10
C LYS A 449 51.39 31.03 29.67
N ALA A 450 52.29 30.08 29.43
CA ALA A 450 53.69 30.18 29.86
C ALA A 450 54.45 31.26 29.07
N GLU A 451 54.23 31.35 27.75
CA GLU A 451 54.79 32.41 26.89
C GLU A 451 54.32 33.81 27.34
N LEU A 452 53.03 33.98 27.62
CA LEU A 452 52.50 35.22 28.20
C LEU A 452 53.10 35.53 29.58
N GLY A 453 53.40 34.50 30.37
CA GLY A 453 54.13 34.65 31.64
C GLY A 453 55.55 35.15 31.42
N GLY A 454 56.25 34.60 30.44
CA GLY A 454 57.60 35.03 30.03
C GLY A 454 57.62 36.49 29.57
N LEU A 455 56.73 36.87 28.65
CA LEU A 455 56.62 38.26 28.17
C LEU A 455 56.31 39.26 29.29
N ARG A 456 55.49 38.88 30.28
CA ARG A 456 55.24 39.72 31.45
C ARG A 456 56.47 39.88 32.33
N ALA A 457 57.24 38.80 32.51
CA ALA A 457 58.49 38.87 33.26
C ALA A 457 59.50 39.77 32.55
N GLU A 458 59.64 39.62 31.23
CA GLU A 458 60.51 40.46 30.39
C GLU A 458 60.10 41.94 30.46
N TRP A 459 58.80 42.23 30.35
CA TRP A 459 58.28 43.59 30.53
C TRP A 459 58.59 44.14 31.93
N GLY A 460 58.48 43.32 32.97
CA GLY A 460 58.85 43.70 34.33
C GLY A 460 60.35 44.05 34.48
N THR A 461 61.23 43.24 33.89
CA THR A 461 62.66 43.58 33.80
C THR A 461 62.91 44.85 33.01
N LEU A 462 62.22 45.05 31.88
CA LEU A 462 62.37 46.23 31.05
C LEU A 462 61.93 47.50 31.80
N SER A 463 60.79 47.45 32.46
CA SER A 463 60.27 48.54 33.30
C SER A 463 61.25 48.89 34.43
N ARG A 464 61.83 47.89 35.09
CA ARG A 464 62.87 48.10 36.11
C ARG A 464 64.13 48.73 35.51
N THR A 465 64.58 48.29 34.33
CA THR A 465 65.73 48.89 33.66
C THR A 465 65.48 50.35 33.27
N VAL A 466 64.28 50.69 32.80
CA VAL A 466 63.89 52.08 32.52
C VAL A 466 63.93 52.93 33.79
N SER A 467 63.42 52.42 34.91
CA SER A 467 63.47 53.13 36.19
C SER A 467 64.90 53.33 36.70
N LEU A 468 65.79 52.34 36.54
CA LEU A 468 67.20 52.47 36.89
C LEU A 468 67.91 53.51 36.00
N LEU A 469 67.64 53.51 34.69
CA LEU A 469 68.19 54.49 33.76
C LEU A 469 67.72 55.91 34.08
N ALA A 470 66.43 56.11 34.40
CA ALA A 470 65.93 57.41 34.87
C ALA A 470 66.58 57.86 36.19
N GLY A 471 66.83 56.91 37.10
CA GLY A 471 67.61 57.16 38.32
C GLY A 471 69.06 57.55 38.04
N GLN A 472 69.71 56.91 37.05
CA GLN A 472 71.04 57.31 36.60
C GLN A 472 71.06 58.67 35.93
N ASP A 473 70.07 58.98 35.10
CA ASP A 473 69.92 60.28 34.44
C ASP A 473 69.80 61.41 35.47
N SER A 474 68.90 61.26 36.45
CA SER A 474 68.80 62.22 37.57
C SER A 474 70.09 62.34 38.39
N SER A 475 70.83 61.24 38.58
CA SER A 475 72.14 61.28 39.25
C SER A 475 73.19 62.01 38.41
N VAL A 476 73.20 61.82 37.10
CA VAL A 476 74.07 62.55 36.16
C VAL A 476 73.70 64.02 36.10
N THR A 477 72.40 64.36 36.09
CA THR A 477 71.93 65.75 36.21
C THR A 477 72.42 66.39 37.52
N SER A 478 72.35 65.65 38.64
CA SER A 478 72.87 66.11 39.94
C SER A 478 74.40 66.27 39.93
N GLN A 479 75.14 65.34 39.32
CA GLN A 479 76.59 65.45 39.19
C GLN A 479 77.00 66.63 38.27
N LEU A 480 76.28 66.85 37.17
CA LEU A 480 76.43 68.01 36.29
C LEU A 480 76.21 69.31 37.09
N SER A 481 75.14 69.39 37.88
CA SER A 481 74.86 70.54 38.74
C SER A 481 75.95 70.77 39.80
N ALA A 482 76.57 69.71 40.33
CA ALA A 482 77.69 69.80 41.28
C ALA A 482 79.01 70.21 40.61
N VAL A 483 79.27 69.80 39.37
CA VAL A 483 80.43 70.22 38.56
C VAL A 483 80.29 71.68 38.12
N GLU A 484 79.10 72.09 37.73
CA GLU A 484 78.69 73.47 37.49
C GLU A 484 78.96 74.36 38.71
N ALA A 485 78.54 73.91 39.91
CA ALA A 485 78.82 74.60 41.16
C ALA A 485 80.32 74.69 41.48
N LYS A 486 81.11 73.64 41.22
CA LYS A 486 82.58 73.64 41.44
C LYS A 486 83.34 74.54 40.47
N ARG A 487 82.82 74.77 39.26
CA ARG A 487 83.41 75.69 38.27
C ARG A 487 82.93 77.14 38.41
N GLY A 488 82.16 77.45 39.46
CA GLY A 488 81.65 78.80 39.72
C GLY A 488 80.55 79.24 38.75
N VAL A 489 79.96 78.30 38.01
CA VAL A 489 78.88 78.53 37.04
C VAL A 489 77.71 77.66 37.45
N ALA A 490 77.12 77.95 38.60
CA ALA A 490 75.89 77.29 39.03
C ALA A 490 74.70 77.89 38.28
N GLY A 491 73.97 77.05 37.54
CA GLY A 491 72.68 77.43 36.96
C GLY A 491 72.64 77.58 35.44
N PHE A 492 73.71 77.34 34.67
CA PHE A 492 73.69 77.55 33.21
C PHE A 492 72.56 76.77 32.49
N ALA A 493 72.30 75.51 32.90
CA ALA A 493 71.23 74.70 32.33
C ALA A 493 69.81 75.11 32.80
N GLN A 494 69.67 75.63 34.03
CA GLN A 494 68.38 76.14 34.54
C GLN A 494 68.08 77.57 34.06
N THR A 495 69.11 78.39 33.84
CA THR A 495 68.98 79.75 33.34
C THR A 495 68.63 79.78 31.86
N GLU A 496 68.99 78.77 31.06
CA GLU A 496 68.57 78.68 29.65
C GLU A 496 67.07 78.33 29.53
N GLU A 497 66.57 77.42 30.37
CA GLU A 497 65.14 77.05 30.43
C GLU A 497 64.28 78.16 31.05
N GLN A 498 64.79 78.86 32.07
CA GLN A 498 64.08 79.94 32.76
C GLN A 498 64.11 81.27 31.99
N LEU A 499 65.15 81.57 31.17
CA LEU A 499 65.12 82.73 30.26
C LEU A 499 64.01 82.59 29.21
N ARG A 500 63.64 81.36 28.85
CA ARG A 500 62.57 81.07 27.89
C ARG A 500 61.16 81.30 28.46
N GLN A 501 61.00 81.33 29.79
CA GLN A 501 59.70 81.50 30.46
C GLN A 501 59.52 82.86 31.16
N ALA A 502 60.58 83.59 31.48
CA ALA A 502 60.52 84.85 32.25
C ALA A 502 60.25 86.13 31.43
N GLU A 503 60.16 86.07 30.11
CA GLU A 503 59.76 87.21 29.26
C GLU A 503 58.24 87.53 29.31
N GLN A 504 57.42 86.75 30.03
CA GLN A 504 55.98 87.00 30.18
C GLN A 504 55.56 87.19 31.65
N LEU A 505 55.43 88.47 32.05
CA LEU A 505 54.44 89.00 33.00
C LEU A 505 54.62 88.73 34.51
N LYS A 506 55.12 89.74 35.25
CA LYS A 506 54.92 89.83 36.71
C LYS A 506 55.00 91.25 37.26
N ALA A 507 53.92 92.04 37.12
CA ALA A 507 53.72 93.28 37.88
C ALA A 507 52.25 93.66 38.19
N GLU A 508 51.23 93.00 37.59
CA GLU A 508 49.82 93.44 37.73
C GLU A 508 48.99 92.67 38.79
N VAL A 509 49.51 91.58 39.39
CA VAL A 509 48.67 90.65 40.18
C VAL A 509 48.46 91.08 41.64
N ASP A 510 49.32 91.92 42.21
CA ASP A 510 49.27 92.19 43.66
C ASP A 510 48.29 93.29 44.09
N SER A 511 47.68 94.04 43.17
CA SER A 511 46.66 95.08 43.48
C SER A 511 45.22 94.53 43.58
N ALA A 512 44.95 93.36 42.99
CA ALA A 512 43.58 92.85 42.79
C ALA A 512 42.96 92.14 44.02
N LYS A 513 43.74 91.72 45.02
CA LYS A 513 43.23 90.86 46.11
C LYS A 513 42.44 91.62 47.19
N GLY A 514 42.69 92.90 47.40
CA GLY A 514 42.05 93.68 48.48
C GLY A 514 40.57 94.00 48.27
N LYS A 515 40.10 94.09 47.01
CA LYS A 515 38.71 94.49 46.69
C LYS A 515 37.69 93.33 46.77
N THR A 516 38.15 92.08 46.83
CA THR A 516 37.29 90.90 46.66
C THR A 516 36.60 90.39 47.92
N LEU A 517 37.00 90.82 49.12
CA LEU A 517 36.48 90.25 50.37
C LEU A 517 35.13 90.84 50.83
N GLU A 518 34.85 92.10 50.53
CA GLU A 518 33.57 92.76 50.88
C GLU A 518 32.42 92.35 49.94
N GLU A 519 32.71 92.11 48.66
CA GLU A 519 31.73 91.65 47.67
C GLU A 519 31.21 90.24 47.99
N ILE A 520 32.05 89.37 48.56
CA ILE A 520 31.68 87.97 48.87
C ILE A 520 30.60 87.91 49.96
N SER A 521 30.61 88.81 50.95
CA SER A 521 29.65 88.75 52.06
C SER A 521 28.22 89.12 51.64
N GLN A 522 28.07 90.09 50.73
CA GLN A 522 26.75 90.47 50.18
C GLN A 522 26.16 89.35 49.32
N VAL A 523 27.01 88.65 48.56
CA VAL A 523 26.61 87.50 47.74
C VAL A 523 26.04 86.37 48.60
N VAL A 524 26.56 86.14 49.81
CA VAL A 524 26.07 85.07 50.71
C VAL A 524 24.66 85.34 51.23
N GLU A 525 24.31 86.58 51.56
CA GLU A 525 22.94 86.93 52.00
C GLU A 525 21.93 86.82 50.86
N GLU A 526 22.32 87.25 49.65
CA GLU A 526 21.48 87.12 48.46
C GLU A 526 21.24 85.65 48.08
N ILE A 527 22.27 84.80 48.18
CA ILE A 527 22.15 83.35 48.00
C ILE A 527 21.14 82.75 48.99
N ASN A 528 21.20 83.13 50.27
CA ASN A 528 20.28 82.60 51.28
C ASN A 528 18.82 82.99 51.04
N ARG A 529 18.58 84.21 50.53
CA ARG A 529 17.23 84.64 50.13
C ARG A 529 16.74 83.83 48.93
N GLN A 530 17.58 83.67 47.90
CA GLN A 530 17.26 82.88 46.72
C GLN A 530 16.99 81.40 47.04
N ILE A 531 17.69 80.82 48.02
CA ILE A 531 17.44 79.45 48.49
C ILE A 531 16.02 79.31 49.07
N LYS A 532 15.55 80.28 49.85
CA LYS A 532 14.18 80.24 50.42
C LYS A 532 13.10 80.36 49.35
N ASP A 533 13.26 81.28 48.40
CA ASP A 533 12.30 81.46 47.31
C ASP A 533 12.27 80.25 46.36
N ASN A 534 13.42 79.64 46.09
CA ASN A 534 13.49 78.39 45.34
C ASN A 534 12.81 77.24 46.08
N LYS A 535 12.93 77.17 47.42
CA LYS A 535 12.28 76.13 48.24
C LYS A 535 10.76 76.23 48.21
N THR A 536 10.20 77.44 48.27
CA THR A 536 8.74 77.66 48.17
C THR A 536 8.21 77.35 46.77
N ARG A 537 8.98 77.68 45.71
CA ARG A 537 8.63 77.35 44.32
C ARG A 537 8.74 75.86 43.98
N LEU A 538 9.75 75.16 44.52
CA LEU A 538 10.00 73.75 44.24
C LEU A 538 9.03 72.81 44.99
N ALA A 539 8.54 73.19 46.17
CA ALA A 539 7.63 72.37 46.96
C ALA A 539 6.37 71.86 46.20
N PRO A 540 5.60 72.70 45.47
CA PRO A 540 4.46 72.22 44.67
C PRO A 540 4.89 71.36 43.47
N GLN A 541 6.01 71.67 42.83
CA GLN A 541 6.55 70.86 41.72
C GLN A 541 7.02 69.47 42.19
N ILE A 542 7.57 69.38 43.40
CA ILE A 542 7.95 68.09 44.01
C ILE A 542 6.69 67.28 44.35
N LYS A 543 5.60 67.93 44.78
CA LYS A 543 4.31 67.25 45.00
C LYS A 543 3.71 66.72 43.69
N SER A 544 3.69 67.52 42.62
CA SER A 544 3.20 67.07 41.32
C SER A 544 4.09 65.97 40.71
N LEU A 545 5.42 66.04 40.90
CA LEU A 545 6.33 64.96 40.51
C LEU A 545 6.07 63.67 41.28
N ARG A 546 5.74 63.75 42.58
CA ARG A 546 5.37 62.56 43.37
C ARG A 546 4.08 61.92 42.84
N THR A 547 3.06 62.71 42.54
CA THR A 547 1.80 62.18 41.97
C THR A 547 2.01 61.60 40.57
N LEU A 548 2.79 62.27 39.73
CA LEU A 548 3.09 61.78 38.37
C LEU A 548 3.90 60.48 38.41
N ARG A 549 4.86 60.35 39.34
CA ARG A 549 5.61 59.10 39.55
C ARG A 549 4.72 57.96 40.03
N ALA A 550 3.73 58.24 40.88
CA ALA A 550 2.76 57.25 41.32
C ALA A 550 1.89 56.78 40.15
N GLN A 551 1.34 57.71 39.36
CA GLN A 551 0.56 57.39 38.15
C GLN A 551 1.38 56.64 37.10
N HIS A 552 2.64 57.02 36.89
CA HIS A 552 3.55 56.27 36.01
C HIS A 552 3.76 54.85 36.52
N GLY A 553 3.97 54.67 37.83
CA GLY A 553 4.12 53.34 38.43
C GLY A 553 2.89 52.45 38.25
N GLU A 554 1.68 53.02 38.39
CA GLU A 554 0.42 52.31 38.13
C GLU A 554 0.28 51.90 36.66
N ILE A 555 0.51 52.83 35.73
CA ILE A 555 0.44 52.56 34.29
C ILE A 555 1.51 51.55 33.85
N GLU A 556 2.72 51.64 34.41
CA GLU A 556 3.81 50.70 34.13
C GLU A 556 3.49 49.30 34.64
N ALA A 557 2.86 49.18 35.83
CA ALA A 557 2.38 47.91 36.35
C ALA A 557 1.29 47.30 35.45
N GLU A 558 0.27 48.08 35.05
CA GLU A 558 -0.77 47.62 34.12
C GLU A 558 -0.20 47.22 32.75
N TYR A 559 0.77 47.98 32.25
CA TYR A 559 1.45 47.66 30.99
C TYR A 559 2.22 46.35 31.09
N LEU A 560 2.98 46.14 32.16
CA LEU A 560 3.74 44.90 32.37
C LEU A 560 2.81 43.69 32.51
N GLU A 561 1.67 43.84 33.19
CA GLU A 561 0.67 42.78 33.30
C GLU A 561 0.07 42.43 31.93
N LYS A 562 -0.41 43.42 31.17
CA LYS A 562 -0.96 43.22 29.82
C LYS A 562 0.08 42.68 28.85
N LYS A 563 1.32 43.14 28.95
CA LYS A 563 2.45 42.63 28.16
C LYS A 563 2.72 41.16 28.50
N GLY A 564 2.70 40.78 29.78
CA GLY A 564 2.85 39.39 30.20
C GLY A 564 1.74 38.49 29.63
N VAL A 565 0.49 38.95 29.65
CA VAL A 565 -0.64 38.22 29.02
C VAL A 565 -0.44 38.09 27.51
N TYR A 566 -0.05 39.16 26.83
CA TYR A 566 0.24 39.14 25.40
C TYR A 566 1.39 38.18 25.06
N ASP A 567 2.51 38.24 25.79
CA ASP A 567 3.67 37.39 25.58
C ASP A 567 3.32 35.91 25.80
N ASN A 568 2.48 35.60 26.79
CA ASN A 568 1.97 34.24 27.03
C ASN A 568 1.08 33.74 25.89
N ILE A 569 0.13 34.55 25.43
CA ILE A 569 -0.77 34.20 24.30
C ILE A 569 0.05 34.03 23.02
N LYS A 570 0.97 34.96 22.76
CA LYS A 570 1.87 34.91 21.61
C LYS A 570 2.74 33.64 21.64
N ALA A 571 3.33 33.30 22.79
CA ALA A 571 4.10 32.06 22.93
C ALA A 571 3.24 30.81 22.68
N GLY A 572 1.96 30.83 23.09
CA GLY A 572 0.98 29.80 22.75
C GLY A 572 0.82 29.64 21.24
N PHE A 573 0.50 30.73 20.54
CA PHE A 573 0.34 30.71 19.08
C PHE A 573 1.64 30.37 18.33
N ASP A 574 2.80 30.87 18.76
CA ASP A 574 4.09 30.51 18.18
C ASP A 574 4.37 29.00 18.34
N SER A 575 3.96 28.40 19.46
CA SER A 575 4.07 26.95 19.67
C SER A 575 3.11 26.13 18.80
N GLU A 576 1.90 26.65 18.55
CA GLU A 576 0.94 26.00 17.65
C GLU A 576 1.36 26.15 16.19
N LEU A 577 1.86 27.32 15.79
CA LEU A 577 2.38 27.59 14.46
C LEU A 577 3.56 26.68 14.14
N THR A 578 4.52 26.53 15.07
CA THR A 578 5.68 25.64 14.88
C THR A 578 5.27 24.17 14.78
N LYS A 579 4.26 23.72 15.55
CA LYS A 579 3.69 22.37 15.40
C LYS A 579 3.02 22.18 14.05
N LEU A 580 2.15 23.12 13.64
CA LEU A 580 1.46 23.08 12.35
C LEU A 580 2.44 23.12 11.17
N GLN A 581 3.53 23.88 11.27
CA GLN A 581 4.59 23.90 10.27
C GLN A 581 5.32 22.55 10.20
N ALA A 582 5.63 21.93 11.34
CA ALA A 582 6.25 20.61 11.37
C ALA A 582 5.33 19.53 10.77
N ASP A 583 4.03 19.59 11.06
CA ASP A 583 3.03 18.67 10.51
C ASP A 583 2.87 18.87 8.99
N LEU A 584 2.86 20.14 8.52
CA LEU A 584 2.84 20.46 7.09
C LEU A 584 4.10 19.93 6.38
N ASP A 585 5.28 20.18 6.93
CA ASP A 585 6.55 19.69 6.37
C ASP A 585 6.60 18.15 6.34
N SER A 586 6.02 17.47 7.33
CA SER A 586 5.92 16.02 7.35
C SER A 586 4.98 15.52 6.25
N ALA A 587 3.79 16.12 6.14
CA ALA A 587 2.81 15.77 5.12
C ALA A 587 3.33 16.04 3.70
N GLU A 588 4.06 17.14 3.48
CA GLU A 588 4.70 17.44 2.19
C GLU A 588 5.77 16.41 1.83
N LYS A 589 6.59 15.98 2.79
CA LYS A 589 7.59 14.92 2.56
C LYS A 589 6.94 13.57 2.25
N GLU A 590 5.88 13.21 2.95
CA GLU A 590 5.10 12.00 2.67
C GLU A 590 4.48 12.05 1.28
N ALA A 591 3.87 13.18 0.90
CA ALA A 591 3.33 13.38 -0.44
C ALA A 591 4.41 13.25 -1.54
N GLN A 592 5.56 13.90 -1.36
CA GLN A 592 6.68 13.79 -2.30
C GLN A 592 7.23 12.36 -2.42
N GLN A 593 7.26 11.61 -1.31
CA GLN A 593 7.69 10.21 -1.30
C GLN A 593 6.70 9.30 -2.04
N GLU A 594 5.40 9.52 -1.84
CA GLU A 594 4.35 8.79 -2.55
C GLU A 594 4.31 9.15 -4.04
N GLU A 595 4.47 10.42 -4.41
CA GLU A 595 4.60 10.84 -5.82
C GLU A 595 5.82 10.18 -6.49
N SER A 596 6.97 10.17 -5.80
CA SER A 596 8.17 9.49 -6.28
C SER A 596 7.96 7.99 -6.46
N SER A 597 7.20 7.36 -5.54
CA SER A 597 6.85 5.94 -5.61
C SER A 597 5.90 5.65 -6.76
N CYS A 598 4.88 6.49 -6.98
CA CYS A 598 3.98 6.42 -8.12
C CYS A 598 4.75 6.51 -9.44
N HIS A 599 5.63 7.51 -9.59
CA HIS A 599 6.48 7.63 -10.79
C HIS A 599 7.40 6.42 -10.99
N TYR A 600 7.96 5.86 -9.91
CA TYR A 600 8.74 4.64 -9.99
C TYR A 600 7.91 3.47 -10.52
N TYR A 601 6.71 3.24 -9.98
CA TYR A 601 5.83 2.17 -10.43
C TYR A 601 5.30 2.40 -11.86
N ASP A 602 5.05 3.65 -12.26
CA ASP A 602 4.68 3.99 -13.63
C ASP A 602 5.81 3.67 -14.61
N THR A 603 7.05 4.00 -14.27
CA THR A 603 8.22 3.65 -15.11
C THR A 603 8.39 2.13 -15.21
N LEU A 604 8.21 1.41 -14.10
CA LEU A 604 8.29 -0.05 -14.09
C LEU A 604 7.16 -0.67 -14.93
N SER A 605 5.94 -0.17 -14.79
CA SER A 605 4.77 -0.56 -15.60
C SER A 605 5.02 -0.31 -17.10
N ALA A 606 5.58 0.85 -17.45
CA ALA A 606 5.96 1.15 -18.82
C ALA A 606 7.04 0.18 -19.35
N MET A 607 8.05 -0.16 -18.54
CA MET A 607 9.06 -1.16 -18.92
C MET A 607 8.44 -2.55 -19.14
N GLU A 608 7.53 -2.99 -18.26
CA GLU A 608 6.84 -4.27 -18.42
C GLU A 608 5.91 -4.27 -19.63
N ARG A 609 5.22 -3.17 -19.93
CA ARG A 609 4.42 -3.02 -21.16
C ARG A 609 5.29 -3.17 -22.41
N VAL A 610 6.47 -2.54 -22.45
CA VAL A 610 7.42 -2.69 -23.56
C VAL A 610 7.91 -4.13 -23.68
N LYS A 611 8.19 -4.82 -22.56
CA LYS A 611 8.56 -6.25 -22.58
C LYS A 611 7.42 -7.12 -23.13
N LEU A 612 6.18 -6.87 -22.71
CA LEU A 612 5.01 -7.60 -23.21
C LEU A 612 4.78 -7.34 -24.71
N GLN A 613 4.91 -6.09 -25.14
CA GLN A 613 4.83 -5.74 -26.56
C GLN A 613 5.92 -6.45 -27.37
N ARG A 614 7.15 -6.48 -26.88
CA ARG A 614 8.24 -7.23 -27.51
C ARG A 614 7.94 -8.73 -27.63
N ILE A 615 7.35 -9.35 -26.60
CA ILE A 615 6.94 -10.76 -26.65
C ILE A 615 5.81 -10.97 -27.66
N ALA A 616 4.84 -10.05 -27.73
CA ALA A 616 3.75 -10.11 -28.70
C ALA A 616 4.29 -9.99 -30.13
N ASP A 617 5.17 -9.02 -30.38
CA ASP A 617 5.82 -8.85 -31.68
C ASP A 617 6.66 -10.08 -32.06
N GLU A 618 7.30 -10.75 -31.09
CA GLU A 618 8.05 -12.01 -31.33
C GLU A 618 7.11 -13.15 -31.71
N LYS A 619 5.95 -13.28 -31.04
CA LYS A 619 4.92 -14.28 -31.37
C LYS A 619 4.30 -14.05 -32.75
N GLU A 620 4.10 -12.79 -33.14
CA GLU A 620 3.53 -12.42 -34.44
C GLU A 620 4.56 -12.42 -35.58
N GLY A 621 5.84 -12.73 -35.28
CA GLY A 621 6.93 -12.70 -36.27
C GLY A 621 7.29 -11.29 -36.77
N ARG A 622 6.85 -10.25 -36.04
CA ARG A 622 7.06 -8.82 -36.36
C ARG A 622 8.26 -8.21 -35.63
N ALA A 623 8.79 -8.90 -34.61
CA ALA A 623 9.73 -8.32 -33.63
C ALA A 623 11.05 -7.78 -34.17
N LEU A 624 11.62 -8.38 -35.21
CA LEU A 624 12.90 -7.92 -35.75
C LEU A 624 13.17 -8.54 -37.12
N ARG A 625 13.30 -7.74 -38.18
CA ARG A 625 13.99 -8.14 -39.41
C ARG A 625 15.25 -7.30 -39.53
N ARG A 626 16.37 -7.80 -39.00
CA ARG A 626 17.65 -7.08 -39.06
C ARG A 626 18.66 -7.88 -39.85
N ALA A 627 19.19 -7.28 -40.91
CA ALA A 627 20.34 -7.81 -41.64
C ALA A 627 21.61 -7.54 -40.83
N MET A 628 22.38 -8.60 -40.58
CA MET A 628 23.70 -8.50 -39.93
C MET A 628 24.80 -8.22 -40.99
N PRO A 629 26.01 -7.79 -40.57
CA PRO A 629 27.14 -7.56 -41.48
C PRO A 629 27.50 -8.76 -42.37
N ASP A 630 27.22 -9.98 -41.90
CA ASP A 630 27.44 -11.25 -42.62
C ASP A 630 26.30 -11.61 -43.62
N GLY A 631 25.33 -10.71 -43.83
CA GLY A 631 24.22 -10.90 -44.78
C GLY A 631 23.06 -11.76 -44.28
N ALA A 632 23.19 -12.42 -43.13
CA ALA A 632 22.12 -13.20 -42.53
C ALA A 632 21.05 -12.30 -41.87
N VAL A 633 19.78 -12.56 -42.18
CA VAL A 633 18.63 -11.88 -41.56
C VAL A 633 18.26 -12.60 -40.28
N VAL A 634 18.26 -11.86 -39.17
CA VAL A 634 17.85 -12.37 -37.86
C VAL A 634 16.40 -11.99 -37.61
N THR A 635 15.59 -12.96 -37.19
CA THR A 635 14.13 -12.82 -37.02
C THR A 635 13.69 -12.69 -35.56
N THR A 636 14.53 -13.11 -34.61
CA THR A 636 14.24 -13.04 -33.18
C THR A 636 15.35 -12.35 -32.40
N TYR A 637 15.01 -11.67 -31.30
CA TYR A 637 16.03 -11.05 -30.45
C TYR A 637 16.95 -12.09 -29.80
N ARG A 638 16.46 -13.31 -29.55
CA ARG A 638 17.27 -14.42 -29.03
C ARG A 638 18.41 -14.75 -29.98
N GLU A 639 18.12 -14.96 -31.26
CA GLU A 639 19.14 -15.20 -32.29
C GLU A 639 20.12 -14.02 -32.40
N LEU A 640 19.64 -12.79 -32.25
CA LEU A 640 20.50 -11.59 -32.30
C LEU A 640 21.49 -11.57 -31.13
N TYR A 641 21.01 -11.83 -29.91
CA TYR A 641 21.87 -11.84 -28.73
C TYR A 641 22.80 -13.04 -28.70
N GLU A 642 22.35 -14.23 -29.10
CA GLU A 642 23.21 -15.41 -29.20
C GLU A 642 24.36 -15.19 -30.19
N ARG A 643 24.11 -14.52 -31.33
CA ARG A 643 25.17 -14.15 -32.28
C ARG A 643 26.10 -13.08 -31.73
N ARG A 644 25.58 -12.01 -31.12
CA ARG A 644 26.41 -10.98 -30.48
C ARG A 644 27.27 -11.55 -29.34
N ILE A 645 26.75 -12.49 -28.58
CA ILE A 645 27.51 -13.19 -27.53
C ILE A 645 28.65 -13.97 -28.18
N LYS A 646 28.40 -14.73 -29.26
CA LYS A 646 29.45 -15.44 -29.99
C LYS A 646 30.52 -14.49 -30.55
N GLU A 647 30.11 -13.36 -31.12
CA GLU A 647 31.03 -12.31 -31.60
C GLU A 647 31.89 -11.76 -30.46
N GLN A 648 31.29 -11.44 -29.30
CA GLN A 648 32.03 -10.94 -28.15
C GLN A 648 32.93 -12.00 -27.51
N GLU A 649 32.49 -13.26 -27.44
CA GLU A 649 33.33 -14.36 -26.97
C GLU A 649 34.54 -14.58 -27.88
N ALA A 650 34.36 -14.46 -29.20
CA ALA A 650 35.47 -14.50 -30.15
C ALA A 650 36.46 -13.35 -29.92
N GLN A 651 35.95 -12.12 -29.75
CA GLN A 651 36.78 -10.96 -29.40
C GLN A 651 37.49 -11.11 -28.06
N GLN A 652 36.82 -11.67 -27.04
CA GLN A 652 37.45 -11.94 -25.74
C GLN A 652 38.56 -12.98 -25.86
N ARG A 653 38.38 -14.04 -26.66
CA ARG A 653 39.42 -15.03 -26.91
C ARG A 653 40.62 -14.38 -27.60
N GLU A 654 40.38 -13.60 -28.65
CA GLU A 654 41.44 -12.88 -29.36
C GLU A 654 42.19 -11.90 -28.44
N LEU A 655 41.48 -11.14 -27.61
CA LEU A 655 42.10 -10.22 -26.65
C LEU A 655 42.90 -10.97 -25.56
N ARG A 656 42.44 -12.14 -25.10
CA ARG A 656 43.19 -12.99 -24.17
C ARG A 656 44.44 -13.55 -24.80
N GLU A 657 44.38 -13.98 -26.06
CA GLU A 657 45.54 -14.42 -26.82
C GLU A 657 46.55 -13.28 -27.00
N ARG A 658 46.09 -12.08 -27.40
CA ARG A 658 46.93 -10.88 -27.47
C ARG A 658 47.53 -10.51 -26.12
N GLN A 659 46.76 -10.60 -25.03
CA GLN A 659 47.25 -10.33 -23.68
C GLN A 659 48.31 -11.36 -23.25
N LYS A 660 48.09 -12.65 -23.56
CA LYS A 660 49.06 -13.71 -23.28
C LYS A 660 50.35 -13.48 -24.05
N ALA A 661 50.25 -13.21 -25.36
CA ALA A 661 51.39 -12.87 -26.20
C ALA A 661 52.13 -11.62 -25.69
N LEU A 662 51.41 -10.58 -25.24
CA LEU A 662 52.03 -9.39 -24.64
C LEU A 662 52.74 -9.69 -23.32
N LYS A 663 52.16 -10.54 -22.45
CA LYS A 663 52.79 -10.93 -21.17
C LYS A 663 54.05 -11.77 -21.40
N GLU A 664 53.99 -12.76 -22.27
CA GLU A 664 55.13 -13.61 -22.65
C GLU A 664 56.26 -12.77 -23.25
N ASN A 665 55.91 -11.78 -24.09
CA ASN A 665 56.89 -10.91 -24.73
C ASN A 665 57.29 -9.68 -23.88
N HIS A 666 56.64 -9.38 -22.76
CA HIS A 666 56.89 -8.15 -21.99
C HIS A 666 58.30 -8.11 -21.40
N VAL A 667 58.72 -9.21 -20.76
CA VAL A 667 60.05 -9.33 -20.15
C VAL A 667 61.15 -9.24 -21.21
N PRO A 668 61.16 -10.05 -22.29
CA PRO A 668 62.21 -9.98 -23.31
C PRO A 668 62.20 -8.64 -24.04
N ASN A 669 61.03 -8.05 -24.35
CA ASN A 669 60.97 -6.73 -24.99
C ASN A 669 61.49 -5.62 -24.07
N LYS A 670 61.29 -5.72 -22.75
CA LYS A 670 61.79 -4.75 -21.77
C LYS A 670 63.31 -4.85 -21.61
N GLU A 671 63.84 -6.07 -21.55
CA GLU A 671 65.29 -6.33 -21.57
C GLU A 671 65.91 -5.81 -22.85
N GLN A 672 65.31 -6.12 -24.01
CA GLN A 672 65.75 -5.62 -25.30
C GLN A 672 65.72 -4.08 -25.36
N MET A 673 64.67 -3.44 -24.85
CA MET A 673 64.61 -1.98 -24.74
C MET A 673 65.69 -1.39 -23.82
N GLN A 674 66.01 -2.05 -22.70
CA GLN A 674 67.10 -1.63 -21.81
C GLN A 674 68.45 -1.74 -22.53
N LEU A 675 68.72 -2.88 -23.18
CA LEU A 675 69.92 -3.09 -24.00
C LEU A 675 70.05 -2.02 -25.09
N PHE A 676 68.97 -1.69 -25.81
CA PHE A 676 68.99 -0.62 -26.81
C PHE A 676 69.20 0.77 -26.20
N ARG A 677 68.62 1.06 -25.02
CA ARG A 677 68.84 2.33 -24.32
C ARG A 677 70.29 2.46 -23.85
N ASP A 678 70.86 1.40 -23.31
CA ASP A 678 72.23 1.40 -22.81
C ASP A 678 73.24 1.43 -23.96
N LEU A 679 72.95 0.74 -25.08
CA LEU A 679 73.70 0.91 -26.33
C LEU A 679 73.65 2.36 -26.82
N ASN A 680 72.47 2.99 -26.81
CA ASN A 680 72.32 4.38 -27.25
C ASN A 680 73.09 5.35 -26.32
N LYS A 681 73.08 5.12 -25.00
CA LYS A 681 73.92 5.88 -24.06
C LYS A 681 75.41 5.68 -24.34
N LEU A 682 75.86 4.46 -24.54
CA LEU A 682 77.25 4.15 -24.90
C LEU A 682 77.67 4.85 -26.19
N LEU A 683 76.82 4.83 -27.22
CA LEU A 683 77.07 5.52 -28.47
C LEU A 683 77.10 7.05 -28.29
N ARG A 684 76.22 7.62 -27.46
CA ARG A 684 76.25 9.05 -27.12
C ARG A 684 77.53 9.43 -26.37
N CYS A 685 77.90 8.69 -25.33
CA CYS A 685 79.15 8.89 -24.61
C CYS A 685 80.35 8.78 -25.54
N LYS A 686 80.36 7.81 -26.48
CA LYS A 686 81.42 7.69 -27.48
C LYS A 686 81.49 8.90 -28.41
N VAL A 687 80.34 9.43 -28.84
CA VAL A 687 80.27 10.65 -29.66
C VAL A 687 80.75 11.87 -28.86
N ASP A 688 80.33 11.99 -27.60
CA ASP A 688 80.72 13.12 -26.75
C ASP A 688 82.21 13.09 -26.41
N LEU A 689 82.78 11.91 -26.12
CA LEU A 689 84.23 11.73 -25.96
C LEU A 689 84.98 12.02 -27.26
N GLN A 690 84.46 11.63 -28.42
CA GLN A 690 85.07 12.00 -29.70
C GLN A 690 85.01 13.52 -29.95
N LYS A 691 83.93 14.19 -29.56
CA LYS A 691 83.81 15.65 -29.66
C LYS A 691 84.75 16.34 -28.68
N ALA A 692 84.85 15.86 -27.44
CA ALA A 692 85.78 16.38 -26.43
C ALA A 692 87.22 16.19 -26.87
N ALA A 693 87.61 14.99 -27.32
CA ALA A 693 88.96 14.73 -27.84
C ALA A 693 89.29 15.59 -29.07
N ARG A 694 88.30 15.88 -29.94
CA ARG A 694 88.48 16.82 -31.05
C ARG A 694 88.61 18.28 -30.59
N ALA A 695 87.87 18.67 -29.55
CA ALA A 695 87.96 20.00 -28.96
C ALA A 695 89.31 20.19 -28.26
N GLU A 696 89.75 19.23 -27.44
CA GLU A 696 91.08 19.23 -26.80
C GLU A 696 92.21 19.23 -27.85
N ALA A 697 92.09 18.46 -28.94
CA ALA A 697 93.06 18.50 -30.03
C ALA A 697 93.06 19.86 -30.76
N ALA A 698 91.90 20.51 -30.89
CA ALA A 698 91.79 21.85 -31.47
C ALA A 698 92.34 22.93 -30.53
N ASP A 699 92.10 22.82 -29.22
CA ASP A 699 92.63 23.73 -28.19
C ASP A 699 94.16 23.58 -28.06
N MET A 700 94.69 22.36 -28.13
CA MET A 700 96.13 22.10 -28.19
C MET A 700 96.76 22.69 -29.46
N ALA A 701 96.10 22.53 -30.62
CA ALA A 701 96.55 23.16 -31.87
C ALA A 701 96.47 24.70 -31.81
N ALA A 702 95.49 25.27 -31.12
CA ALA A 702 95.37 26.72 -30.91
C ALA A 702 96.41 27.25 -29.91
N ALA A 703 96.76 26.47 -28.88
CA ALA A 703 97.84 26.79 -27.94
C ALA A 703 99.21 26.73 -28.63
N GLU A 704 99.46 25.73 -29.48
CA GLU A 704 100.67 25.68 -30.33
C GLU A 704 100.74 26.88 -31.31
N GLN A 705 99.59 27.32 -31.85
CA GLN A 705 99.54 28.54 -32.66
C GLN A 705 99.83 29.80 -31.84
N GLN A 706 99.37 29.90 -30.59
CA GLN A 706 99.69 31.01 -29.69
C GLN A 706 101.16 31.03 -29.25
N GLU A 707 101.77 29.87 -29.00
CA GLU A 707 103.22 29.79 -28.71
C GLU A 707 104.08 30.10 -29.93
N SER A 708 103.59 29.82 -31.16
CA SER A 708 104.26 30.25 -32.40
C SER A 708 104.10 31.74 -32.73
N ASN A 709 103.13 32.44 -32.13
CA ASN A 709 102.81 33.85 -32.43
C ASN A 709 103.55 34.87 -31.53
N VAL A 710 104.45 34.44 -30.66
CA VAL A 710 105.30 35.33 -29.83
C VAL A 710 106.56 35.83 -30.57
N LEU A 711 106.74 35.45 -31.84
CA LEU A 711 107.80 35.99 -32.72
C LEU A 711 107.22 36.51 -34.05
N SER A 712 106.56 37.67 -33.99
CA SER A 712 106.31 38.51 -35.17
C SER A 712 106.39 39.99 -34.77
N LEU A 713 107.56 40.57 -35.01
CA LEU A 713 107.83 42.01 -35.01
C LEU A 713 107.45 42.59 -36.38
N GLY A 714 106.71 43.71 -36.35
CA GLY A 714 106.81 44.85 -37.28
C GLY A 714 106.49 44.65 -38.77
N ASN A 715 105.40 45.28 -39.23
CA ASN A 715 105.44 46.52 -40.03
C ASN A 715 104.04 46.89 -40.53
N ASP A 716 103.80 48.22 -40.55
CA ASP A 716 102.64 49.01 -41.02
C ASP A 716 101.39 49.12 -40.12
#